data_AF-A0A543E4A4-F1
#
_entry.id   AF-A0A543E4A4-F1
#
_cell.length_a   1.000
_cell.length_b   1.000
_cell.length_c   1.000
_cell.angle_alpha   90.00
_cell.angle_beta   90.00
_cell.angle_gamma   90.00
#
_symmetry.space_group_name_H-M   'P 1'
#
loop_
_entity.id
_entity.type
_entity.pdbx_description
1 polymer ?
#
loop_
_entity_poly.entity_id
_entity_poly.type
_entity_poly.pdbx_seq_one_letter_code
_entity_poly.pdbx_strand_id
1 'polypeptide(L)'
;MKTLAGKLAAVICLILFGISSKGNIIEDLRSVGHIRTIWHTENKDSLKRPLNELTPLFVPDWKKAPNSYIFDPSQNSEGLLVPVKKAYAMWEGGGYLNGSGIPAGAVTADVLWEDVHGLIKSGVNYTLEITGTGQEAKIKVPVNKAKKGNAVIALKVNGEIYWSWHIWVTDDPTNGVTYKSFNNVKRMKSDGTTEVIPDSDWKWMDRNLGAITSSITASDWNRSIGLLYQWGRKDPIPPLVTRGNDFYEASGSIGRVRHRGAKYMTNAVSIDDFRKFVPLSAAEVTNNIRLSVKNPLSLIYVNKDDNSGQAYYNNNLNLPVNWFGKSTTLPNNRLSELNLWSDNAQGKIETVYNTDDKTKPYRDKSPYDPCPNGWRIPSMLVANLASPSYVDDIRIDFSPFGVKTNMAKNVFETNKYHIIKPTDTGVPAFMTGFRIYPNLGFDLSAVGGYNMGIFPGTGQLIRGAHLGQYSDQHHIALWTATLTRLFDTSPAVTVRGLSMIPDKTQPDTPDANYPNIKGRFYYFPMSGMYTSDANGCRCIKDPLYTINDYDFPTEYLPVATEYKEGLNNPNTYQVVKSETVTTIEIPVSKAFSVQSQLLDNADILNPSSFNNLKVNVLWTTNTALIGKILMVNPAPSSLQDIGNSKISIEIAPNESGNAVVTLHNGSISSPVYWSWHIWVTDSPVGSYSYTTETPAAITNYVNYVNKADVALQTVFMDRNLGATDVFPNVANPQAPTADELLKIRAATGMHYQWGRKDPIPPFQYADNRSFYNVFLGTPGPKGTVSYITLDQSDYNNLSGNYIVPYNTYASASNVQVTDKPSEKISKILSYSVKNPLVYMIPSTFAPYNSTTPNYTNGTDWLAQEPNLAPDRWGRGGKKSPFDPCPEGWRVPDLTSVALVSGADFGQTPWYKKDKNVATSYSIATDYLGIRVRNSANATVGYIFNNPAYLIGNYPDSGSRGFRSVTANQTAQGTFNTLNFQYPAVWTAALNSNYIGRSINVLFDAASTTNRMIAFHDNNDPYFGTGCRCVKIKYDANGNEEGPASGALVVASSSRLIKETAKSTVVNNRISIYPSPFSSVLYIRAAENKEYNFQIFNSLGQLVRSGRFINNQTDLSSLSTGIYIIRINNSEAIVKIIKQ
;
A
#
# COMPACT_ATOMS: atom_id res chain seq x y z
N MET A 1 30.37 -66.55 22.21
CA MET A 1 31.60 -67.25 21.76
C MET A 1 32.00 -66.64 20.43
N LYS A 2 33.14 -65.95 20.45
CA LYS A 2 34.35 -66.39 19.77
C LYS A 2 34.23 -66.14 18.26
N THR A 3 35.07 -65.37 17.60
CA THR A 3 36.40 -64.75 17.83
C THR A 3 36.83 -64.51 16.37
N LEU A 4 37.55 -63.49 15.93
CA LEU A 4 38.48 -62.49 16.47
C LEU A 4 38.62 -61.55 15.24
N ALA A 5 38.44 -60.23 15.28
CA ALA A 5 39.10 -59.22 16.11
C ALA A 5 40.63 -59.24 15.99
N GLY A 6 41.21 -58.04 15.89
CA GLY A 6 42.62 -57.77 16.13
C GLY A 6 43.28 -57.09 14.94
N LYS A 7 43.33 -55.75 14.82
CA LYS A 7 43.96 -54.85 15.79
C LYS A 7 45.20 -55.48 16.42
N LEU A 8 46.37 -55.10 15.93
CA LEU A 8 47.50 -54.79 16.79
C LEU A 8 48.38 -53.85 15.95
N ALA A 9 48.25 -52.53 16.11
CA ALA A 9 48.62 -51.81 17.33
C ALA A 9 50.01 -52.25 17.79
N ALA A 10 51.02 -51.63 17.22
CA ALA A 10 52.29 -51.51 17.90
C ALA A 10 52.95 -50.24 17.35
N VAL A 11 52.85 -49.15 18.11
CA VAL A 11 53.87 -48.87 19.12
C VAL A 11 55.07 -48.31 18.36
N ILE A 12 55.08 -46.99 18.23
CA ILE A 12 55.96 -46.23 19.11
C ILE A 12 57.40 -46.52 18.70
N CYS A 13 57.80 -45.85 17.64
CA CYS A 13 58.94 -44.93 17.67
C CYS A 13 58.49 -43.74 16.80
N LEU A 14 57.87 -42.65 17.28
CA LEU A 14 58.12 -41.90 18.51
C LEU A 14 59.61 -41.71 18.76
N ILE A 15 59.97 -40.45 18.89
CA ILE A 15 61.15 -39.94 19.57
C ILE A 15 62.34 -39.62 18.63
N LEU A 16 62.61 -38.31 18.53
CA LEU A 16 63.85 -37.63 18.14
C LEU A 16 64.04 -37.45 16.63
N PHE A 17 64.13 -36.24 16.09
CA PHE A 17 64.89 -35.08 16.56
C PHE A 17 63.98 -33.83 16.58
N GLY A 18 63.85 -33.07 17.66
CA GLY A 18 64.92 -32.41 18.43
C GLY A 18 64.98 -30.94 17.98
N ILE A 19 64.10 -30.05 18.46
CA ILE A 19 64.22 -29.22 19.68
C ILE A 19 65.33 -28.15 19.60
N SER A 20 64.86 -26.89 19.69
CA SER A 20 65.44 -25.67 20.32
C SER A 20 66.55 -24.84 19.64
N SER A 21 66.22 -23.58 19.36
CA SER A 21 66.59 -22.40 20.20
C SER A 21 65.74 -21.18 19.76
N LYS A 22 64.73 -20.78 20.55
CA LYS A 22 64.69 -19.66 21.52
C LYS A 22 65.03 -18.26 20.95
N GLY A 23 64.00 -17.41 20.92
CA GLY A 23 64.08 -15.95 20.89
C GLY A 23 62.68 -15.33 20.93
N ASN A 24 62.19 -15.01 22.14
CA ASN A 24 60.96 -14.23 22.36
C ASN A 24 61.12 -12.80 21.80
N ILE A 25 60.07 -12.25 21.20
CA ILE A 25 59.51 -10.90 21.47
C ILE A 25 58.03 -10.93 21.05
N ILE A 26 57.20 -10.36 21.92
CA ILE A 26 55.75 -10.19 21.86
C ILE A 26 55.42 -9.05 20.88
N GLU A 27 54.44 -9.22 19.98
CA GLU A 27 53.62 -8.10 19.49
C GLU A 27 52.31 -8.54 18.78
N ASP A 28 51.30 -7.68 18.91
CA ASP A 28 49.87 -7.80 18.61
C ASP A 28 49.47 -8.39 17.25
N LEU A 29 48.53 -9.34 17.26
CA LEU A 29 47.82 -9.82 16.07
C LEU A 29 46.67 -8.87 15.70
N ARG A 30 46.91 -7.97 14.75
CA ARG A 30 45.85 -7.35 13.94
C ARG A 30 45.45 -8.30 12.81
N SER A 31 44.14 -8.50 12.69
CA SER A 31 43.47 -9.15 11.56
C SER A 31 43.80 -8.43 10.24
N VAL A 32 44.48 -9.09 9.31
CA VAL A 32 44.68 -8.59 7.93
C VAL A 32 44.10 -9.59 6.95
N GLY A 33 43.21 -9.07 6.08
CA GLY A 33 42.53 -9.81 5.02
C GLY A 33 43.50 -10.44 4.01
N HIS A 34 43.06 -11.54 3.41
CA HIS A 34 43.81 -12.27 2.39
C HIS A 34 43.95 -11.44 1.10
N ILE A 35 45.16 -10.95 0.84
CA ILE A 35 45.58 -10.43 -0.47
C ILE A 35 46.05 -11.63 -1.30
N ARG A 36 45.43 -11.88 -2.47
CA ARG A 36 46.00 -12.75 -3.52
C ARG A 36 46.51 -11.88 -4.67
N THR A 37 47.78 -12.05 -5.01
CA THR A 37 48.45 -11.37 -6.12
C THR A 37 48.35 -12.23 -7.39
N ILE A 38 47.86 -11.69 -8.51
CA ILE A 38 47.94 -12.33 -9.83
C ILE A 38 48.65 -11.37 -10.78
N TRP A 39 49.60 -11.90 -11.56
CA TRP A 39 50.40 -11.17 -12.53
C TRP A 39 49.69 -11.17 -13.89
N HIS A 40 49.36 -10.00 -14.43
CA HIS A 40 49.01 -9.83 -15.84
C HIS A 40 50.19 -9.17 -16.58
N THR A 41 50.64 -9.78 -17.67
CA THR A 41 51.56 -9.17 -18.63
C THR A 41 50.79 -8.85 -19.90
N GLU A 42 50.54 -7.57 -20.16
CA GLU A 42 50.23 -7.08 -21.51
C GLU A 42 51.47 -6.40 -22.07
N ASN A 43 51.95 -6.89 -23.21
CA ASN A 43 53.00 -6.24 -24.00
C ASN A 43 52.40 -5.05 -24.76
N LYS A 44 52.88 -3.84 -24.49
CA LYS A 44 52.84 -2.73 -25.43
C LYS A 44 54.18 -2.02 -25.52
N ASP A 45 54.46 -1.66 -26.77
CA ASP A 45 55.67 -1.11 -27.37
C ASP A 45 56.01 0.31 -26.87
N SER A 46 57.31 0.58 -26.86
CA SER A 46 58.01 1.88 -26.83
C SER A 46 57.91 2.81 -25.58
N LEU A 47 59.09 2.98 -24.97
CA LEU A 47 59.57 4.21 -24.30
C LEU A 47 58.70 4.82 -23.18
N LYS A 48 58.51 4.08 -22.08
CA LYS A 48 58.42 4.62 -20.70
C LYS A 48 58.70 3.48 -19.72
N ARG A 49 59.48 3.76 -18.65
CA ARG A 49 59.77 2.79 -17.57
C ARG A 49 58.45 2.18 -17.05
N PRO A 50 58.38 0.86 -16.78
CA PRO A 50 57.21 0.29 -16.13
C PRO A 50 57.14 0.85 -14.71
N LEU A 51 56.14 1.69 -14.44
CA LEU A 51 55.70 1.93 -13.08
C LEU A 51 54.91 0.68 -12.68
N ASN A 52 55.50 -0.16 -11.83
CA ASN A 52 54.75 -1.22 -11.15
C ASN A 52 53.80 -0.56 -10.15
N GLU A 53 52.68 -0.02 -10.62
CA GLU A 53 51.55 0.31 -9.76
C GLU A 53 50.85 -1.00 -9.41
N LEU A 54 51.21 -1.56 -8.26
CA LEU A 54 50.40 -2.52 -7.53
C LEU A 54 49.08 -1.83 -7.18
N THR A 55 48.05 -1.98 -8.02
CA THR A 55 46.68 -1.66 -7.63
C THR A 55 46.21 -2.79 -6.70
N PRO A 56 45.96 -2.52 -5.40
CA PRO A 56 45.38 -3.53 -4.53
C PRO A 56 43.97 -3.82 -5.05
N LEU A 57 43.73 -5.05 -5.51
CA LEU A 57 42.40 -5.49 -5.84
C LEU A 57 41.66 -5.73 -4.51
N PHE A 58 41.03 -4.69 -3.99
CA PHE A 58 40.23 -4.77 -2.77
C PHE A 58 39.01 -5.66 -3.04
N VAL A 59 38.97 -6.82 -2.38
CA VAL A 59 37.80 -7.69 -2.37
C VAL A 59 36.88 -7.20 -1.23
N PRO A 60 35.69 -6.68 -1.53
CA PRO A 60 34.79 -6.17 -0.49
C PRO A 60 34.35 -7.31 0.46
N ASP A 61 34.18 -6.99 1.74
CA ASP A 61 33.71 -7.95 2.75
C ASP A 61 32.25 -8.34 2.50
N TRP A 62 32.05 -9.50 1.86
CA TRP A 62 30.73 -10.02 1.49
C TRP A 62 29.80 -10.28 2.69
N LYS A 63 30.28 -10.27 3.93
CA LYS A 63 29.41 -10.30 5.13
C LYS A 63 28.59 -9.00 5.25
N LYS A 64 29.09 -7.89 4.71
CA LYS A 64 28.42 -6.56 4.71
C LYS A 64 27.47 -6.33 3.53
N ALA A 65 27.39 -7.28 2.57
CA ALA A 65 26.41 -7.22 1.49
C ALA A 65 24.98 -7.05 2.02
N PRO A 66 24.04 -6.47 1.27
CA PRO A 66 22.72 -6.12 1.81
C PRO A 66 21.87 -7.35 2.19
N ASN A 67 20.98 -7.16 3.17
CA ASN A 67 19.93 -8.13 3.54
C ASN A 67 18.58 -7.84 2.85
N SER A 68 18.44 -6.63 2.31
CA SER A 68 17.25 -6.20 1.58
C SER A 68 17.61 -5.57 0.23
N TYR A 69 16.76 -5.76 -0.76
CA TYR A 69 16.89 -5.16 -2.09
C TYR A 69 15.65 -4.33 -2.40
N ILE A 70 15.85 -3.13 -2.94
CA ILE A 70 14.78 -2.26 -3.43
C ILE A 70 14.62 -2.50 -4.92
N PHE A 71 13.38 -2.63 -5.37
CA PHE A 71 13.03 -2.65 -6.79
C PHE A 71 11.93 -1.62 -7.06
N ASP A 72 12.24 -0.60 -7.87
CA ASP A 72 11.25 0.38 -8.33
C ASP A 72 10.49 -0.17 -9.54
N PRO A 73 9.16 -0.37 -9.47
CA PRO A 73 8.38 -0.84 -10.61
C PRO A 73 8.43 0.05 -11.87
N SER A 74 8.82 1.31 -11.73
CA SER A 74 8.99 2.25 -12.84
C SER A 74 10.32 2.09 -13.58
N GLN A 75 11.31 1.41 -12.98
CA GLN A 75 12.64 1.27 -13.58
C GLN A 75 12.63 0.31 -14.79
N ASN A 76 13.63 0.48 -15.66
CA ASN A 76 13.76 -0.30 -16.88
C ASN A 76 14.50 -1.63 -16.62
N SER A 77 13.84 -2.55 -15.90
CA SER A 77 14.29 -3.92 -15.64
C SER A 77 13.08 -4.82 -15.35
N GLU A 78 13.23 -6.14 -15.49
CA GLU A 78 12.22 -7.14 -15.10
C GLU A 78 12.30 -7.61 -13.65
N GLY A 79 13.36 -7.28 -12.92
CA GLY A 79 13.56 -7.80 -11.57
C GLY A 79 14.99 -7.70 -11.09
N LEU A 80 15.34 -8.52 -10.10
CA LEU A 80 16.63 -8.47 -9.41
C LEU A 80 17.47 -9.72 -9.66
N LEU A 81 18.79 -9.56 -9.59
CA LEU A 81 19.75 -10.64 -9.41
C LEU A 81 20.31 -10.54 -7.99
N VAL A 82 20.06 -11.57 -7.17
CA VAL A 82 20.53 -11.61 -5.77
C VAL A 82 21.71 -12.56 -5.64
N PRO A 83 22.93 -12.07 -5.34
CA PRO A 83 24.11 -12.91 -5.17
C PRO A 83 24.01 -13.80 -3.93
N VAL A 84 24.30 -15.10 -4.10
CA VAL A 84 24.31 -16.05 -2.96
C VAL A 84 25.59 -15.96 -2.13
N LYS A 85 26.62 -15.28 -2.65
CA LYS A 85 27.95 -15.15 -2.02
C LYS A 85 27.92 -14.69 -0.57
N LYS A 86 26.98 -13.81 -0.22
CA LYS A 86 26.75 -13.40 1.17
C LYS A 86 26.47 -14.60 2.08
N ALA A 87 25.60 -15.51 1.66
CA ALA A 87 25.25 -16.70 2.44
C ALA A 87 26.50 -17.54 2.74
N TYR A 88 27.32 -17.82 1.71
CA TYR A 88 28.57 -18.56 1.88
C TYR A 88 29.52 -17.85 2.84
N ALA A 89 29.77 -16.55 2.65
CA ALA A 89 30.64 -15.76 3.52
C ALA A 89 30.18 -15.74 4.99
N MET A 90 28.86 -15.74 5.24
CA MET A 90 28.30 -15.79 6.60
C MET A 90 28.48 -17.16 7.28
N TRP A 91 28.54 -18.25 6.50
CA TRP A 91 28.66 -19.61 7.02
C TRP A 91 30.10 -20.16 7.04
N GLU A 92 31.04 -19.58 6.31
CA GLU A 92 32.46 -20.01 6.20
C GLU A 92 33.24 -20.05 7.53
N GLY A 93 32.75 -19.38 8.58
CA GLY A 93 33.33 -19.42 9.93
C GLY A 93 33.56 -18.04 10.56
N GLY A 94 33.71 -18.01 11.88
CA GLY A 94 33.83 -16.78 12.67
C GLY A 94 32.50 -16.02 12.88
N GLY A 95 32.56 -14.90 13.60
CA GLY A 95 31.37 -14.12 13.99
C GLY A 95 30.41 -14.91 14.88
N TYR A 96 29.15 -14.46 14.97
CA TYR A 96 28.16 -15.08 15.85
C TYR A 96 27.47 -16.32 15.26
N LEU A 97 27.50 -16.53 13.94
CA LEU A 97 27.03 -17.79 13.33
C LEU A 97 27.99 -18.94 13.60
N ASN A 98 29.30 -18.66 13.63
CA ASN A 98 30.38 -19.61 13.85
C ASN A 98 30.21 -20.92 13.05
N GLY A 99 29.82 -20.81 11.77
CA GLY A 99 29.53 -21.97 10.91
C GLY A 99 30.80 -22.72 10.48
N SER A 100 30.61 -23.85 9.77
CA SER A 100 31.68 -24.66 9.18
C SER A 100 31.60 -24.69 7.64
N GLY A 101 31.04 -23.65 7.04
CA GLY A 101 30.65 -23.58 5.64
C GLY A 101 29.23 -24.08 5.36
N ILE A 102 28.74 -23.79 4.15
CA ILE A 102 27.50 -24.39 3.62
C ILE A 102 27.86 -25.79 3.10
N PRO A 103 27.14 -26.86 3.49
CA PRO A 103 27.44 -28.22 3.06
C PRO A 103 27.17 -28.43 1.57
N ALA A 104 27.79 -29.46 0.98
CA ALA A 104 27.43 -29.90 -0.36
C ALA A 104 26.01 -30.49 -0.38
N GLY A 105 25.25 -30.22 -1.44
CA GLY A 105 23.87 -30.69 -1.57
C GLY A 105 23.13 -30.03 -2.72
N ALA A 106 21.87 -30.40 -2.89
CA ALA A 106 20.99 -29.78 -3.88
C ALA A 106 20.67 -28.35 -3.43
N VAL A 107 21.18 -27.36 -4.18
CA VAL A 107 20.95 -25.94 -3.94
C VAL A 107 19.71 -25.50 -4.68
N THR A 108 18.75 -24.89 -3.98
CA THR A 108 17.51 -24.36 -4.54
C THR A 108 17.20 -22.97 -3.99
N ALA A 109 16.35 -22.23 -4.70
CA ALA A 109 15.82 -20.96 -4.24
C ALA A 109 14.31 -20.91 -4.46
N ASP A 110 13.61 -20.24 -3.54
CA ASP A 110 12.17 -20.01 -3.64
C ASP A 110 11.74 -18.70 -2.98
N VAL A 111 10.54 -18.25 -3.34
CA VAL A 111 9.81 -17.23 -2.58
C VAL A 111 9.27 -17.91 -1.33
N LEU A 112 9.90 -17.65 -0.18
CA LEU A 112 9.47 -18.19 1.10
C LEU A 112 8.07 -17.68 1.44
N TRP A 113 7.89 -16.36 1.30
CA TRP A 113 6.60 -15.69 1.39
C TRP A 113 6.60 -14.36 0.62
N GLU A 114 5.44 -13.94 0.15
CA GLU A 114 5.12 -12.63 -0.41
C GLU A 114 3.78 -12.13 0.18
N ASP A 115 3.67 -10.83 0.44
CA ASP A 115 2.48 -10.20 1.05
C ASP A 115 1.39 -9.82 0.01
N VAL A 116 1.73 -9.88 -1.27
CA VAL A 116 0.82 -9.71 -2.40
C VAL A 116 1.01 -10.90 -3.33
N HIS A 117 -0.07 -11.64 -3.60
CA HIS A 117 -0.01 -12.83 -4.45
C HIS A 117 0.52 -12.52 -5.85
N GLY A 118 1.54 -13.24 -6.30
CA GLY A 118 2.21 -13.04 -7.58
C GLY A 118 2.92 -11.69 -7.67
N LEU A 119 3.50 -11.20 -6.56
CA LEU A 119 4.43 -10.08 -6.57
C LEU A 119 5.71 -10.47 -7.29
N ILE A 120 6.22 -11.67 -6.97
CA ILE A 120 7.33 -12.29 -7.69
C ILE A 120 6.76 -13.29 -8.70
N LYS A 121 7.21 -13.20 -9.97
CA LYS A 121 6.80 -14.09 -11.06
C LYS A 121 7.52 -15.45 -10.93
N SER A 122 7.20 -16.21 -9.89
CA SER A 122 7.86 -17.49 -9.57
C SER A 122 7.32 -18.66 -10.40
N GLY A 123 8.09 -19.75 -10.46
CA GLY A 123 7.63 -21.01 -11.05
C GLY A 123 6.61 -21.77 -10.18
N VAL A 124 6.41 -23.04 -10.52
CA VAL A 124 5.61 -24.00 -9.74
C VAL A 124 6.19 -24.11 -8.33
N ASN A 125 5.33 -24.21 -7.32
CA ASN A 125 5.71 -24.26 -5.89
C ASN A 125 6.64 -23.11 -5.44
N TYR A 126 6.47 -21.93 -6.04
CA TYR A 126 7.24 -20.72 -5.71
C TYR A 126 8.75 -20.80 -5.99
N THR A 127 9.17 -21.73 -6.84
CA THR A 127 10.59 -21.91 -7.22
C THR A 127 11.15 -20.72 -8.01
N LEU A 128 12.44 -20.44 -7.78
CA LEU A 128 13.22 -19.41 -8.48
C LEU A 128 14.43 -20.02 -9.17
N GLU A 129 14.80 -19.47 -10.33
CA GLU A 129 15.95 -19.91 -11.09
C GLU A 129 17.26 -19.40 -10.45
N ILE A 130 18.27 -20.26 -10.38
CA ILE A 130 19.64 -19.91 -9.99
C ILE A 130 20.52 -19.97 -11.23
N THR A 131 21.31 -18.91 -11.44
CA THR A 131 22.31 -18.84 -12.51
C THR A 131 23.72 -18.80 -11.95
N GLY A 132 24.67 -19.43 -12.66
CA GLY A 132 26.03 -19.64 -12.15
C GLY A 132 26.13 -20.85 -11.21
N THR A 133 27.28 -21.03 -10.57
CA THR A 133 27.57 -22.18 -9.70
C THR A 133 28.30 -21.76 -8.42
N GLY A 134 28.13 -22.54 -7.35
CA GLY A 134 28.78 -22.31 -6.06
C GLY A 134 28.48 -20.93 -5.47
N GLN A 135 29.49 -20.33 -4.83
CA GLN A 135 29.37 -19.01 -4.19
C GLN A 135 29.18 -17.84 -5.17
N GLU A 136 29.50 -18.01 -6.45
CA GLU A 136 29.34 -16.97 -7.48
C GLU A 136 27.94 -17.00 -8.12
N ALA A 137 27.07 -17.91 -7.69
CA ALA A 137 25.72 -18.01 -8.22
C ALA A 137 24.81 -16.83 -7.81
N LYS A 138 23.78 -16.58 -8.61
CA LYS A 138 22.79 -15.51 -8.40
C LYS A 138 21.38 -16.05 -8.58
N ILE A 139 20.49 -15.68 -7.67
CA ILE A 139 19.06 -16.00 -7.75
C ILE A 139 18.39 -14.97 -8.66
N LYS A 140 17.64 -15.41 -9.67
CA LYS A 140 16.80 -14.55 -10.50
C LYS A 140 15.46 -14.30 -9.80
N VAL A 141 15.11 -13.02 -9.64
CA VAL A 141 13.88 -12.59 -8.95
C VAL A 141 13.08 -11.70 -9.89
N PRO A 142 12.29 -12.26 -10.82
CA PRO A 142 11.43 -11.49 -11.71
C PRO A 142 10.24 -10.90 -10.94
N VAL A 143 9.93 -9.63 -11.17
CA VAL A 143 8.93 -8.86 -10.40
C VAL A 143 7.73 -8.53 -11.29
N ASN A 144 6.51 -8.64 -10.74
CA ASN A 144 5.33 -8.07 -11.35
C ASN A 144 5.27 -6.56 -11.07
N LYS A 145 5.62 -5.78 -12.09
CA LYS A 145 5.71 -4.31 -12.01
C LYS A 145 4.36 -3.58 -11.91
N ALA A 146 3.24 -4.28 -12.04
CA ALA A 146 1.93 -3.73 -11.76
C ALA A 146 1.57 -3.77 -10.26
N LYS A 147 2.44 -4.35 -9.43
CA LYS A 147 2.23 -4.55 -8.00
C LYS A 147 3.36 -3.91 -7.19
N LYS A 148 3.03 -3.49 -5.98
CA LYS A 148 3.98 -3.10 -4.93
C LYS A 148 3.76 -4.01 -3.71
N GLY A 149 4.82 -4.30 -2.97
CA GLY A 149 4.75 -5.16 -1.80
C GLY A 149 6.11 -5.67 -1.36
N ASN A 150 6.09 -6.72 -0.56
CA ASN A 150 7.25 -7.35 0.05
C ASN A 150 7.28 -8.84 -0.19
N ALA A 151 8.48 -9.38 -0.38
CA ALA A 151 8.73 -10.81 -0.37
C ALA A 151 9.99 -11.14 0.42
N VAL A 152 10.08 -12.37 0.92
CA VAL A 152 11.32 -12.96 1.40
C VAL A 152 11.66 -14.13 0.51
N ILE A 153 12.85 -14.10 -0.08
CA ILE A 153 13.40 -15.23 -0.85
C ILE A 153 14.39 -15.99 0.01
N ALA A 154 14.48 -17.31 -0.17
CA ALA A 154 15.36 -18.17 0.60
C ALA A 154 16.30 -18.98 -0.30
N LEU A 155 17.57 -19.07 0.11
CA LEU A 155 18.52 -20.06 -0.41
C LEU A 155 18.45 -21.31 0.46
N LYS A 156 18.24 -22.47 -0.16
CA LYS A 156 18.14 -23.76 0.53
C LYS A 156 19.20 -24.73 0.04
N VAL A 157 19.67 -25.58 0.94
CA VAL A 157 20.51 -26.75 0.62
C VAL A 157 19.86 -27.97 1.24
N ASN A 158 19.53 -28.97 0.41
CA ASN A 158 18.79 -30.17 0.82
C ASN A 158 17.48 -29.83 1.58
N GLY A 159 16.79 -28.77 1.16
CA GLY A 159 15.53 -28.31 1.75
C GLY A 159 15.66 -27.40 2.98
N GLU A 160 16.85 -27.24 3.55
CA GLU A 160 17.10 -26.41 4.74
C GLU A 160 17.57 -25.00 4.33
N ILE A 161 17.03 -23.95 4.97
CA ILE A 161 17.37 -22.55 4.64
C ILE A 161 18.77 -22.21 5.15
N TYR A 162 19.63 -21.61 4.33
CA TYR A 162 20.96 -21.13 4.78
C TYR A 162 21.04 -19.61 4.81
N TRP A 163 20.22 -18.92 4.02
CA TRP A 163 20.08 -17.47 4.10
C TRP A 163 18.78 -17.04 3.43
N SER A 164 18.36 -15.82 3.71
CA SER A 164 17.17 -15.21 3.13
C SER A 164 17.37 -13.72 2.97
N TRP A 165 16.68 -13.13 1.99
CA TRP A 165 16.72 -11.72 1.67
C TRP A 165 15.32 -11.16 1.54
N HIS A 166 15.12 -9.93 2.02
CA HIS A 166 13.87 -9.20 1.84
C HIS A 166 13.90 -8.41 0.52
N ILE A 167 12.90 -8.64 -0.31
CA ILE A 167 12.68 -7.95 -1.57
C ILE A 167 11.58 -6.92 -1.34
N TRP A 168 11.89 -5.65 -1.54
CA TRP A 168 11.00 -4.53 -1.31
C TRP A 168 10.67 -3.85 -2.64
N VAL A 169 9.46 -4.10 -3.13
CA VAL A 169 8.96 -3.57 -4.41
C VAL A 169 8.14 -2.32 -4.13
N THR A 170 8.72 -1.15 -4.38
CA THR A 170 8.16 0.17 -4.03
C THR A 170 8.72 1.26 -4.95
N ASP A 171 8.01 2.38 -5.09
CA ASP A 171 8.60 3.62 -5.62
C ASP A 171 9.78 4.08 -4.74
N ASP A 172 10.69 4.86 -5.35
CA ASP A 172 11.93 5.36 -4.75
C ASP A 172 11.80 5.89 -3.30
N PRO A 173 12.26 5.14 -2.29
CA PRO A 173 12.18 5.53 -0.89
C PRO A 173 13.33 6.47 -0.45
N THR A 174 14.23 6.84 -1.37
CA THR A 174 15.44 7.60 -1.04
C THR A 174 15.20 9.11 -0.86
N ASN A 175 13.97 9.58 -1.04
CA ASN A 175 13.58 11.00 -1.04
C ASN A 175 13.25 11.58 0.34
N GLY A 176 13.85 11.04 1.41
CA GLY A 176 13.59 11.50 2.78
C GLY A 176 14.38 12.75 3.18
N VAL A 177 14.18 13.16 4.43
CA VAL A 177 14.71 14.40 5.02
C VAL A 177 16.20 14.33 5.32
N THR A 178 16.84 15.48 5.52
CA THR A 178 18.25 15.61 5.92
C THR A 178 18.43 15.98 7.41
N TYR A 179 17.36 15.85 8.21
CA TYR A 179 17.38 16.25 9.61
C TYR A 179 18.39 15.47 10.45
N LYS A 180 19.12 16.22 11.29
CA LYS A 180 19.99 15.74 12.36
C LYS A 180 19.57 16.41 13.67
N SER A 181 19.26 15.62 14.68
CA SER A 181 18.96 16.10 16.04
C SER A 181 20.19 16.74 16.71
N PHE A 182 21.38 16.19 16.44
CA PHE A 182 22.67 16.73 16.84
C PHE A 182 23.48 17.14 15.60
N ASN A 183 23.99 18.37 15.52
CA ASN A 183 24.63 18.85 14.30
C ASN A 183 25.99 18.17 14.03
N ASN A 184 26.74 17.84 15.09
CA ASN A 184 28.14 17.39 15.01
C ASN A 184 28.26 15.85 14.99
N VAL A 185 27.35 15.15 14.32
CA VAL A 185 27.45 13.70 14.13
C VAL A 185 28.71 13.37 13.33
N LYS A 186 29.47 12.36 13.78
CA LYS A 186 30.77 11.98 13.20
C LYS A 186 30.72 10.59 12.56
N ARG A 187 31.68 10.30 11.68
CA ARG A 187 31.98 8.96 11.16
C ARG A 187 33.46 8.62 11.35
N MET A 188 33.77 7.33 11.46
CA MET A 188 35.13 6.80 11.56
C MET A 188 35.49 6.01 10.29
N LYS A 189 36.54 6.43 9.59
CA LYS A 189 37.02 5.77 8.37
C LYS A 189 37.82 4.51 8.71
N SER A 190 38.10 3.70 7.70
CA SER A 190 38.89 2.46 7.79
C SER A 190 40.30 2.68 8.34
N ASP A 191 40.89 3.86 8.15
CA ASP A 191 42.19 4.27 8.71
C ASP A 191 42.14 4.72 10.19
N GLY A 192 40.94 4.74 10.79
CA GLY A 192 40.71 5.16 12.18
C GLY A 192 40.49 6.67 12.37
N THR A 193 40.63 7.47 11.31
CA THR A 193 40.35 8.92 11.38
C THR A 193 38.86 9.17 11.59
N THR A 194 38.53 10.21 12.36
CA THR A 194 37.15 10.60 12.66
C THR A 194 36.89 12.01 12.14
N GLU A 195 35.77 12.20 11.44
CA GLU A 195 35.34 13.50 10.91
C GLU A 195 33.84 13.71 11.11
N VAL A 196 33.40 14.97 11.06
CA VAL A 196 31.97 15.31 11.02
C VAL A 196 31.40 14.86 9.67
N ILE A 197 30.21 14.25 9.68
CA ILE A 197 29.55 13.79 8.47
C ILE A 197 29.05 15.02 7.68
N PRO A 198 29.48 15.21 6.42
CA PRO A 198 28.96 16.27 5.56
C PRO A 198 27.46 16.13 5.33
N ASP A 199 26.73 17.24 5.19
CA ASP A 199 25.28 17.20 4.98
C ASP A 199 24.87 16.46 3.69
N SER A 200 25.74 16.43 2.67
CA SER A 200 25.54 15.64 1.43
C SER A 200 25.53 14.12 1.66
N ASP A 201 26.12 13.68 2.76
CA ASP A 201 26.29 12.27 3.11
C ASP A 201 25.24 11.80 4.12
N TRP A 202 24.34 12.69 4.56
CA TRP A 202 23.28 12.41 5.51
C TRP A 202 21.91 12.53 4.87
N LYS A 203 21.11 11.46 4.94
CA LYS A 203 19.73 11.45 4.48
C LYS A 203 18.93 10.35 5.17
N TRP A 204 17.64 10.56 5.36
CA TRP A 204 16.71 9.52 5.78
C TRP A 204 16.02 8.88 4.57
N MET A 205 15.56 7.64 4.71
CA MET A 205 14.47 7.17 3.86
C MET A 205 13.19 7.95 4.18
N ASP A 206 12.36 8.18 3.17
CA ASP A 206 11.08 8.89 3.35
C ASP A 206 10.03 8.07 4.13
N ARG A 207 10.24 6.75 4.22
CA ARG A 207 9.32 5.77 4.83
C ARG A 207 10.06 4.67 5.59
N ASN A 208 9.30 3.85 6.30
CA ASN A 208 9.83 2.70 7.03
C ASN A 208 10.13 1.53 6.06
N LEU A 209 11.07 0.66 6.44
CA LEU A 209 11.45 -0.50 5.65
C LEU A 209 10.25 -1.42 5.42
N GLY A 210 9.97 -1.71 4.14
CA GLY A 210 8.83 -2.52 3.71
C GLY A 210 7.51 -1.76 3.53
N ALA A 211 7.45 -0.45 3.82
CA ALA A 211 6.27 0.37 3.51
C ALA A 211 6.23 0.70 2.01
N ILE A 212 5.06 0.79 1.39
CA ILE A 212 4.97 1.09 -0.05
C ILE A 212 4.57 2.54 -0.35
N THR A 213 4.43 3.36 0.69
CA THR A 213 4.18 4.81 0.62
C THR A 213 4.67 5.48 1.91
N SER A 214 5.07 6.75 1.83
CA SER A 214 5.37 7.62 2.97
C SER A 214 4.15 8.40 3.46
N SER A 215 3.02 8.34 2.75
CA SER A 215 1.84 9.16 3.02
C SER A 215 0.98 8.63 4.17
N ILE A 216 0.38 9.55 4.93
CA ILE A 216 -0.63 9.25 5.95
C ILE A 216 -2.03 9.15 5.33
N THR A 217 -2.32 9.95 4.30
CA THR A 217 -3.67 10.14 3.75
C THR A 217 -3.81 9.83 2.27
N ALA A 218 -2.72 9.86 1.50
CA ALA A 218 -2.77 9.68 0.05
C ALA A 218 -2.66 8.20 -0.38
N SER A 219 -2.62 7.96 -1.69
CA SER A 219 -2.57 6.64 -2.31
C SER A 219 -1.66 5.66 -1.56
N ASP A 220 -2.19 4.46 -1.33
CA ASP A 220 -1.61 3.38 -0.54
C ASP A 220 -1.50 3.69 0.96
N TRP A 221 -2.25 4.68 1.48
CA TRP A 221 -2.18 5.13 2.89
C TRP A 221 -2.31 3.99 3.90
N ASN A 222 -3.15 2.98 3.59
CA ASN A 222 -3.34 1.83 4.47
C ASN A 222 -2.09 0.95 4.57
N ARG A 223 -1.23 0.96 3.55
CA ARG A 223 0.01 0.18 3.43
C ARG A 223 1.28 0.99 3.73
N SER A 224 1.13 2.08 4.50
CA SER A 224 2.23 2.94 4.95
C SER A 224 2.99 2.44 6.19
N ILE A 225 2.58 1.30 6.77
CA ILE A 225 3.05 0.81 8.07
C ILE A 225 4.49 0.26 8.05
N GLY A 226 4.84 -0.49 7.00
CA GLY A 226 6.09 -1.25 6.89
C GLY A 226 6.07 -2.65 7.51
N LEU A 227 7.24 -3.28 7.61
CA LEU A 227 7.42 -4.58 8.24
C LEU A 227 8.04 -4.43 9.64
N LEU A 228 7.89 -5.45 10.47
CA LEU A 228 8.42 -5.47 11.83
C LEU A 228 9.66 -6.37 11.93
N TYR A 229 10.58 -6.04 12.82
CA TYR A 229 11.83 -6.77 13.04
C TYR A 229 12.06 -6.96 14.53
N GLN A 230 12.54 -8.13 14.97
CA GLN A 230 13.13 -8.23 16.33
C GLN A 230 14.53 -7.62 16.29
N TRP A 231 14.89 -6.90 17.35
CA TRP A 231 16.14 -6.15 17.38
C TRP A 231 17.35 -7.05 17.13
N GLY A 232 18.25 -6.66 16.23
CA GLY A 232 19.44 -7.45 15.87
C GLY A 232 19.23 -8.55 14.82
N ARG A 233 18.02 -8.70 14.25
CA ARG A 233 17.73 -9.64 13.15
C ARG A 233 17.67 -8.96 11.79
N LYS A 234 17.88 -9.73 10.72
CA LYS A 234 17.73 -9.26 9.34
C LYS A 234 16.36 -9.51 8.72
N ASP A 235 15.62 -10.49 9.24
CA ASP A 235 14.42 -11.02 8.59
C ASP A 235 13.14 -10.31 9.08
N PRO A 236 12.27 -9.85 8.17
CA PRO A 236 11.04 -9.18 8.53
C PRO A 236 9.91 -10.13 8.95
N ILE A 237 9.03 -9.60 9.80
CA ILE A 237 7.77 -10.19 10.23
C ILE A 237 6.62 -9.31 9.68
N PRO A 238 5.76 -9.85 8.80
CA PRO A 238 4.62 -9.11 8.27
C PRO A 238 3.53 -8.95 9.36
N PRO A 239 2.96 -7.75 9.54
CA PRO A 239 1.85 -7.53 10.46
C PRO A 239 0.57 -8.32 10.14
N LEU A 240 0.37 -8.68 8.86
CA LEU A 240 -0.84 -9.35 8.32
C LEU A 240 -2.15 -8.55 8.49
N VAL A 241 -2.03 -7.30 8.93
CA VAL A 241 -3.10 -6.30 8.97
C VAL A 241 -2.53 -4.95 8.57
N THR A 242 -3.18 -4.28 7.63
CA THR A 242 -2.84 -2.91 7.21
C THR A 242 -3.69 -1.88 7.98
N ARG A 243 -3.34 -0.59 7.92
CA ARG A 243 -4.12 0.46 8.58
C ARG A 243 -5.55 0.49 8.00
N GLY A 244 -6.55 0.75 8.84
CA GLY A 244 -7.96 0.61 8.44
C GLY A 244 -8.48 -0.83 8.59
N ASN A 245 -7.72 -1.69 9.27
CA ASN A 245 -8.08 -3.06 9.62
C ASN A 245 -8.25 -3.99 8.41
N ASP A 246 -7.59 -3.75 7.28
CA ASP A 246 -7.59 -4.71 6.17
C ASP A 246 -6.65 -5.87 6.50
N PHE A 247 -7.22 -7.06 6.67
CA PHE A 247 -6.43 -8.28 6.89
C PHE A 247 -5.94 -8.79 5.54
N TYR A 248 -4.65 -9.07 5.47
CA TYR A 248 -4.02 -9.73 4.33
C TYR A 248 -3.33 -11.00 4.79
N GLU A 249 -2.83 -11.78 3.84
CA GLU A 249 -2.08 -12.99 4.12
C GLU A 249 -0.77 -12.99 3.36
N ALA A 250 0.21 -13.72 3.90
CA ALA A 250 1.45 -13.99 3.20
C ALA A 250 1.37 -15.38 2.57
N SER A 251 1.75 -15.51 1.29
CA SER A 251 1.76 -16.78 0.56
C SER A 251 3.14 -17.09 0.02
N GLY A 252 3.56 -18.35 0.01
CA GLY A 252 4.81 -18.77 -0.63
C GLY A 252 5.08 -20.25 -0.47
N SER A 253 6.35 -20.64 -0.57
CA SER A 253 6.78 -22.01 -0.30
C SER A 253 6.50 -22.47 1.14
N ILE A 254 6.25 -21.52 2.07
CA ILE A 254 5.83 -21.78 3.45
C ILE A 254 4.32 -22.08 3.60
N GLY A 255 3.54 -21.99 2.51
CA GLY A 255 2.08 -22.09 2.53
C GLY A 255 1.40 -20.73 2.70
N ARG A 256 0.18 -20.73 3.24
CA ARG A 256 -0.65 -19.53 3.47
C ARG A 256 -0.57 -19.17 4.95
N VAL A 257 -0.13 -17.96 5.27
CA VAL A 257 0.03 -17.49 6.65
C VAL A 257 -0.91 -16.33 6.91
N ARG A 258 -1.75 -16.45 7.94
CA ARG A 258 -2.79 -15.48 8.29
C ARG A 258 -2.62 -14.95 9.71
N HIS A 259 -3.13 -13.75 9.94
CA HIS A 259 -3.25 -13.19 11.27
C HIS A 259 -4.14 -14.09 12.15
N ARG A 260 -3.80 -14.27 13.43
CA ARG A 260 -4.58 -15.09 14.39
C ARG A 260 -6.07 -14.72 14.48
N GLY A 261 -6.40 -13.47 14.16
CA GLY A 261 -7.76 -12.94 14.17
C GLY A 261 -8.57 -13.27 12.92
N ALA A 262 -7.99 -13.93 11.92
CA ALA A 262 -8.70 -14.35 10.72
C ALA A 262 -9.79 -15.37 11.08
N LYS A 263 -10.96 -15.28 10.41
CA LYS A 263 -12.09 -16.20 10.62
C LYS A 263 -12.15 -17.33 9.60
N TYR A 264 -11.35 -17.23 8.55
CA TYR A 264 -11.15 -18.29 7.57
C TYR A 264 -9.71 -18.79 7.63
N MET A 265 -9.50 -20.03 8.10
CA MET A 265 -8.18 -20.66 8.25
C MET A 265 -8.01 -21.93 7.40
N THR A 266 -8.97 -22.26 6.52
CA THR A 266 -8.82 -23.38 5.60
C THR A 266 -7.56 -23.21 4.75
N ASN A 267 -6.71 -24.25 4.72
CA ASN A 267 -5.41 -24.27 4.04
C ASN A 267 -4.42 -23.17 4.48
N ALA A 268 -4.62 -22.60 5.66
CA ALA A 268 -3.74 -21.57 6.21
C ALA A 268 -3.35 -21.89 7.65
N VAL A 269 -2.23 -21.30 8.08
CA VAL A 269 -1.70 -21.40 9.44
C VAL A 269 -1.63 -20.01 10.07
N SER A 270 -1.80 -19.95 11.39
CA SER A 270 -1.64 -18.69 12.12
C SER A 270 -0.16 -18.30 12.16
N ILE A 271 0.16 -17.01 11.99
CA ILE A 271 1.53 -16.51 12.18
C ILE A 271 2.09 -16.85 13.57
N ASP A 272 1.21 -16.95 14.57
CA ASP A 272 1.52 -17.30 15.94
C ASP A 272 2.09 -18.73 16.09
N ASP A 273 1.76 -19.64 15.17
CA ASP A 273 2.20 -21.04 15.22
C ASP A 273 3.67 -21.19 14.78
N PHE A 274 4.24 -20.17 14.14
CA PHE A 274 5.65 -20.14 13.76
C PHE A 274 6.59 -19.72 14.89
N ARG A 275 6.07 -19.23 16.02
CA ARG A 275 6.91 -18.79 17.16
C ARG A 275 7.81 -19.92 17.64
N LYS A 276 9.07 -19.60 17.95
CA LYS A 276 10.04 -20.54 18.51
C LYS A 276 10.31 -20.19 19.97
N PHE A 277 10.19 -21.19 20.84
CA PHE A 277 10.51 -21.08 22.25
C PHE A 277 11.76 -21.89 22.55
N VAL A 278 12.80 -21.23 23.05
CA VAL A 278 14.09 -21.83 23.38
C VAL A 278 14.23 -21.88 24.90
N PRO A 279 14.49 -23.06 25.51
CA PRO A 279 14.80 -23.17 26.94
C PRO A 279 16.04 -22.35 27.32
N LEU A 280 16.04 -21.74 28.50
CA LEU A 280 17.11 -20.87 28.99
C LEU A 280 18.50 -21.54 28.99
N SER A 281 18.55 -22.83 29.29
CA SER A 281 19.77 -23.67 29.29
C SER A 281 20.35 -23.90 27.88
N ALA A 282 19.54 -23.76 26.82
CA ALA A 282 19.94 -23.92 25.43
C ALA A 282 20.11 -22.58 24.68
N ALA A 283 19.65 -21.49 25.29
CA ALA A 283 19.62 -20.16 24.69
C ALA A 283 21.00 -19.49 24.68
N GLU A 284 21.81 -19.86 23.69
CA GLU A 284 23.11 -19.26 23.40
C GLU A 284 23.06 -18.44 22.10
N VAL A 285 23.82 -17.33 22.04
CA VAL A 285 23.88 -16.40 20.89
C VAL A 285 24.04 -17.13 19.57
N THR A 286 25.01 -18.05 19.48
CA THR A 286 25.27 -18.81 18.26
C THR A 286 24.10 -19.68 17.84
N ASN A 287 23.46 -20.36 18.80
CA ASN A 287 22.35 -21.27 18.53
C ASN A 287 21.12 -20.49 18.06
N ASN A 288 20.79 -19.39 18.75
CA ASN A 288 19.60 -18.61 18.44
C ASN A 288 19.75 -17.81 17.13
N ILE A 289 20.96 -17.33 16.81
CA ILE A 289 21.22 -16.70 15.51
C ILE A 289 21.06 -17.73 14.39
N ARG A 290 21.61 -18.94 14.53
CA ARG A 290 21.38 -20.03 13.54
C ARG A 290 19.89 -20.36 13.42
N LEU A 291 19.18 -20.49 14.54
CA LEU A 291 17.74 -20.73 14.54
C LEU A 291 16.97 -19.64 13.79
N SER A 292 17.37 -18.38 13.94
CA SER A 292 16.74 -17.24 13.25
C SER A 292 16.94 -17.27 11.74
N VAL A 293 18.14 -17.60 11.27
CA VAL A 293 18.46 -17.73 9.83
C VAL A 293 17.66 -18.87 9.21
N LYS A 294 17.49 -19.96 9.96
CA LYS A 294 16.75 -21.16 9.54
C LYS A 294 15.24 -20.95 9.54
N ASN A 295 14.74 -19.95 10.26
CA ASN A 295 13.31 -19.67 10.42
C ASN A 295 13.02 -18.16 10.24
N PRO A 296 13.13 -17.62 9.00
CA PRO A 296 13.04 -16.18 8.77
C PRO A 296 11.74 -15.52 9.29
N LEU A 297 10.60 -16.20 9.15
CA LEU A 297 9.28 -15.69 9.56
C LEU A 297 8.96 -15.88 11.07
N SER A 298 9.79 -16.62 11.81
CA SER A 298 9.50 -16.98 13.19
C SER A 298 9.99 -15.93 14.17
N LEU A 299 9.15 -15.46 15.09
CA LEU A 299 9.63 -14.78 16.31
C LEU A 299 10.31 -15.79 17.23
N ILE A 300 11.45 -15.41 17.81
CA ILE A 300 12.21 -16.25 18.74
C ILE A 300 12.08 -15.70 20.15
N TYR A 301 11.81 -16.59 21.09
CA TYR A 301 11.56 -16.28 22.48
C TYR A 301 12.34 -17.23 23.38
N VAL A 302 12.96 -16.68 24.44
CA VAL A 302 13.60 -17.50 25.47
C VAL A 302 12.62 -17.73 26.62
N ASN A 303 12.44 -19.00 26.98
CA ASN A 303 11.59 -19.45 28.08
C ASN A 303 12.42 -20.05 29.21
N LYS A 304 11.81 -20.16 30.38
CA LYS A 304 12.33 -21.00 31.48
C LYS A 304 12.54 -22.44 30.99
N ASP A 305 13.41 -23.18 31.66
CA ASP A 305 13.76 -24.55 31.23
C ASP A 305 12.59 -25.53 31.28
N ASP A 306 11.64 -25.31 32.18
CA ASP A 306 10.36 -26.03 32.26
C ASP A 306 9.32 -25.55 31.23
N ASN A 307 9.69 -24.59 30.39
CA ASN A 307 8.87 -23.93 29.39
C ASN A 307 7.64 -23.18 29.94
N SER A 308 7.60 -22.85 31.24
CA SER A 308 6.45 -22.22 31.90
C SER A 308 6.24 -20.72 31.56
N GLY A 309 7.07 -20.14 30.69
CA GLY A 309 6.95 -18.76 30.22
C GLY A 309 8.31 -18.07 30.03
N GLN A 310 8.27 -16.75 29.79
CA GLN A 310 9.47 -15.91 29.57
C GLN A 310 10.52 -16.14 30.67
N ALA A 311 11.77 -16.34 30.26
CA ALA A 311 12.91 -16.36 31.18
C ALA A 311 13.35 -14.93 31.55
N TYR A 312 13.80 -14.75 32.77
CA TYR A 312 14.31 -13.49 33.28
C TYR A 312 15.67 -13.69 33.93
N TYR A 313 16.59 -12.74 33.75
CA TYR A 313 17.84 -12.75 34.48
C TYR A 313 17.58 -12.52 35.97
N ASN A 314 18.17 -13.36 36.82
CA ASN A 314 18.02 -13.29 38.27
C ASN A 314 16.55 -13.30 38.74
N ASN A 315 15.64 -13.86 37.94
CA ASN A 315 14.19 -13.84 38.16
C ASN A 315 13.56 -12.43 38.30
N ASN A 316 14.21 -11.38 37.77
CA ASN A 316 13.70 -10.02 37.80
C ASN A 316 12.86 -9.70 36.55
N LEU A 317 11.59 -9.34 36.72
CA LEU A 317 10.65 -9.05 35.63
C LEU A 317 11.08 -7.90 34.72
N ASN A 318 11.90 -6.97 35.20
CA ASN A 318 12.46 -5.87 34.40
C ASN A 318 13.65 -6.30 33.53
N LEU A 319 14.12 -7.55 33.67
CA LEU A 319 15.28 -8.09 32.98
C LEU A 319 14.94 -9.33 32.15
N PRO A 320 14.03 -9.23 31.16
CA PRO A 320 13.72 -10.36 30.28
C PRO A 320 14.96 -10.80 29.51
N VAL A 321 15.17 -12.10 29.42
CA VAL A 321 16.28 -12.65 28.63
C VAL A 321 16.08 -12.31 27.15
N ASN A 322 17.13 -11.79 26.53
CA ASN A 322 17.14 -11.40 25.12
C ASN A 322 16.79 -12.60 24.21
N TRP A 323 16.18 -12.36 23.04
CA TRP A 323 15.83 -13.45 22.12
C TRP A 323 17.06 -14.23 21.65
N PHE A 324 18.23 -13.57 21.57
CA PHE A 324 19.51 -14.20 21.22
C PHE A 324 20.17 -14.93 22.40
N GLY A 325 19.61 -14.88 23.61
CA GLY A 325 20.11 -15.66 24.75
C GLY A 325 21.39 -15.11 25.40
N LYS A 326 22.20 -16.02 25.95
CA LYS A 326 23.46 -15.75 26.67
C LYS A 326 24.67 -15.91 25.76
N SER A 327 25.81 -15.42 26.21
CA SER A 327 27.10 -15.60 25.54
C SER A 327 28.10 -16.28 26.48
N THR A 328 28.87 -17.21 25.93
CA THR A 328 30.02 -17.80 26.63
C THR A 328 31.24 -16.89 26.68
N THR A 329 31.29 -15.85 25.84
CA THR A 329 32.44 -14.93 25.73
C THR A 329 32.19 -13.55 26.33
N LEU A 330 30.92 -13.18 26.57
CA LEU A 330 30.53 -11.89 27.14
C LEU A 330 29.60 -12.11 28.34
N PRO A 331 29.83 -11.44 29.49
CA PRO A 331 28.89 -11.45 30.59
C PRO A 331 27.58 -10.75 30.21
N ASN A 332 26.48 -11.07 30.91
CA ASN A 332 25.13 -10.61 30.57
C ASN A 332 25.00 -9.06 30.51
N ASN A 333 25.77 -8.32 31.30
CA ASN A 333 25.78 -6.85 31.31
C ASN A 333 26.53 -6.23 30.11
N ARG A 334 27.29 -7.05 29.36
CA ARG A 334 28.05 -6.62 28.17
C ARG A 334 27.49 -7.18 26.87
N LEU A 335 26.28 -7.76 26.88
CA LEU A 335 25.64 -8.27 25.65
C LEU A 335 25.34 -7.17 24.61
N SER A 336 25.29 -5.90 25.02
CA SER A 336 25.28 -4.76 24.09
C SER A 336 26.46 -4.76 23.11
N GLU A 337 27.61 -5.30 23.52
CA GLU A 337 28.83 -5.38 22.69
C GLU A 337 28.75 -6.44 21.59
N LEU A 338 27.65 -7.22 21.53
CA LEU A 338 27.35 -8.04 20.35
C LEU A 338 27.14 -7.19 19.10
N ASN A 339 26.75 -5.92 19.27
CA ASN A 339 26.74 -4.92 18.20
C ASN A 339 26.02 -5.37 16.90
N LEU A 340 24.89 -6.07 17.03
CA LEU A 340 24.24 -6.79 15.94
C LEU A 340 23.78 -5.87 14.78
N TRP A 341 23.51 -4.59 15.03
CA TRP A 341 23.11 -3.59 14.03
C TRP A 341 24.08 -2.39 13.94
N SER A 342 25.33 -2.55 14.37
CA SER A 342 26.35 -1.50 14.33
C SER A 342 25.96 -0.20 15.05
N ASP A 343 25.77 -0.33 16.36
CA ASP A 343 25.73 0.76 17.31
C ASP A 343 27.00 1.63 17.24
N ASN A 344 26.81 2.94 17.27
CA ASN A 344 27.90 3.92 17.28
C ASN A 344 28.78 3.76 18.50
N ALA A 345 28.26 3.36 19.66
CA ALA A 345 29.09 3.11 20.83
C ALA A 345 29.68 1.70 20.87
N GLN A 346 29.41 0.84 19.87
CA GLN A 346 29.77 -0.58 19.85
C GLN A 346 29.28 -1.31 21.13
N GLY A 347 28.17 -0.86 21.70
CA GLY A 347 27.62 -1.36 22.96
C GLY A 347 28.38 -0.97 24.22
N LYS A 348 29.40 -0.10 24.12
CA LYS A 348 30.23 0.35 25.24
C LYS A 348 29.70 1.66 25.84
N ILE A 349 29.93 1.85 27.12
CA ILE A 349 29.53 3.05 27.87
C ILE A 349 30.75 3.83 28.34
N GLU A 350 30.52 5.09 28.67
CA GLU A 350 31.51 6.00 29.23
C GLU A 350 31.06 6.51 30.61
N THR A 351 32.00 6.91 31.47
CA THR A 351 31.68 7.58 32.74
C THR A 351 31.13 8.98 32.52
N VAL A 352 31.69 9.71 31.55
CA VAL A 352 31.18 11.01 31.08
C VAL A 352 30.58 10.78 29.71
N TYR A 353 29.26 10.95 29.60
CA TYR A 353 28.50 10.55 28.42
C TYR A 353 27.50 11.61 27.95
N ASN A 354 27.30 12.72 28.67
CA ASN A 354 26.31 13.76 28.35
C ASN A 354 26.92 15.02 27.71
N THR A 355 28.20 15.00 27.34
CA THR A 355 28.90 16.15 26.72
C THR A 355 29.14 15.93 25.22
N ASP A 356 29.21 17.03 24.45
CA ASP A 356 29.32 16.98 22.98
C ASP A 356 30.54 16.17 22.50
N ASP A 357 31.67 16.27 23.21
CA ASP A 357 32.93 15.61 22.89
C ASP A 357 32.90 14.08 23.09
N LYS A 358 31.88 13.57 23.80
CA LYS A 358 31.73 12.14 24.13
C LYS A 358 30.82 11.38 23.18
N THR A 359 30.21 12.09 22.21
CA THR A 359 29.42 11.48 21.13
C THR A 359 30.25 10.49 20.32
N LYS A 360 29.67 9.32 20.03
CA LYS A 360 30.38 8.26 19.30
C LYS A 360 30.15 8.35 17.79
N PRO A 361 31.18 8.13 16.98
CA PRO A 361 31.05 8.20 15.53
C PRO A 361 30.35 6.96 14.96
N TYR A 362 29.69 7.14 13.82
CA TYR A 362 29.28 6.05 12.94
C TYR A 362 30.48 5.21 12.52
N ARG A 363 30.28 3.89 12.48
CA ARG A 363 31.26 2.86 12.07
C ARG A 363 30.60 1.90 11.10
N ASP A 364 31.38 1.06 10.43
CA ASP A 364 30.90 0.09 9.46
C ASP A 364 29.62 -0.65 9.87
N LYS A 365 28.73 -0.83 8.91
CA LYS A 365 27.49 -1.58 9.05
C LYS A 365 27.76 -3.04 9.39
N SER A 366 26.85 -3.64 10.17
CA SER A 366 26.96 -5.03 10.60
C SER A 366 26.39 -5.98 9.55
N PRO A 367 26.72 -7.28 9.62
CA PRO A 367 26.16 -8.27 8.71
C PRO A 367 24.64 -8.50 8.84
N TYR A 368 24.05 -8.14 9.99
CA TYR A 368 22.64 -8.41 10.32
C TYR A 368 21.74 -7.18 10.20
N ASP A 369 22.28 -6.00 9.91
CA ASP A 369 21.48 -4.81 9.65
C ASP A 369 20.54 -5.06 8.45
N PRO A 370 19.23 -4.86 8.62
CA PRO A 370 18.23 -5.21 7.60
C PRO A 370 18.18 -4.21 6.44
N CYS A 371 18.80 -3.04 6.53
CA CYS A 371 18.66 -2.02 5.51
C CYS A 371 19.30 -2.44 4.17
N PRO A 372 18.82 -1.90 3.04
CA PRO A 372 19.42 -2.10 1.72
C PRO A 372 20.87 -1.59 1.59
N ASN A 373 21.50 -1.84 0.44
CA ASN A 373 22.85 -1.34 0.16
C ASN A 373 22.88 0.20 0.21
N GLY A 374 23.92 0.78 0.81
CA GLY A 374 24.02 2.23 1.02
C GLY A 374 23.13 2.80 2.15
N TRP A 375 22.41 1.95 2.88
CA TRP A 375 21.50 2.36 3.97
C TRP A 375 21.78 1.54 5.24
N ARG A 376 21.47 2.09 6.42
CA ARG A 376 21.65 1.43 7.73
C ARG A 376 20.61 1.87 8.75
N ILE A 377 20.47 1.11 9.83
CA ILE A 377 19.69 1.51 11.01
C ILE A 377 20.42 2.67 11.72
N PRO A 378 19.71 3.75 12.11
CA PRO A 378 20.30 4.84 12.87
C PRO A 378 20.61 4.41 14.31
N SER A 379 21.57 5.08 14.95
CA SER A 379 22.07 4.71 16.27
C SER A 379 22.03 5.93 17.19
N MET A 380 21.84 5.68 18.49
CA MET A 380 22.08 6.69 19.52
C MET A 380 23.56 7.09 19.54
N LEU A 381 23.89 8.29 20.00
CA LEU A 381 25.30 8.72 20.09
C LEU A 381 26.05 8.12 21.29
N VAL A 382 25.35 7.47 22.23
CA VAL A 382 25.89 6.77 23.41
C VAL A 382 25.04 5.53 23.73
N ALA A 383 25.63 4.52 24.38
CA ALA A 383 24.92 3.32 24.84
C ALA A 383 24.60 3.32 26.35
N ASN A 384 24.89 4.42 27.06
CA ASN A 384 24.57 4.56 28.48
C ASN A 384 23.04 4.51 28.67
N LEU A 385 22.58 3.69 29.63
CA LEU A 385 21.15 3.66 29.99
C LEU A 385 20.79 4.78 30.97
N ALA A 386 21.65 5.04 31.95
CA ALA A 386 21.43 6.00 33.04
C ALA A 386 22.76 6.37 33.71
N SER A 387 22.70 7.36 34.60
CA SER A 387 23.82 7.76 35.48
C SER A 387 24.13 6.72 36.57
N PRO A 388 25.26 6.87 37.29
CA PRO A 388 25.57 6.08 38.49
C PRO A 388 24.50 6.12 39.59
N SER A 389 23.59 7.10 39.56
CA SER A 389 22.46 7.23 40.48
C SER A 389 21.15 6.72 39.88
N TYR A 390 21.20 5.94 38.80
CA TYR A 390 20.05 5.39 38.08
C TYR A 390 19.08 6.44 37.52
N VAL A 391 19.59 7.63 37.21
CA VAL A 391 18.81 8.70 36.56
C VAL A 391 19.04 8.64 35.05
N ASP A 392 17.95 8.55 34.29
CA ASP A 392 17.97 8.59 32.82
C ASP A 392 18.13 10.04 32.33
N ASP A 393 19.37 10.55 32.45
CA ASP A 393 19.75 11.92 32.13
C ASP A 393 20.41 12.06 30.74
N ILE A 394 20.25 11.05 29.88
CA ILE A 394 20.76 11.07 28.50
C ILE A 394 20.09 12.20 27.73
N ARG A 395 20.86 12.94 26.93
CA ARG A 395 20.35 14.06 26.15
C ARG A 395 19.40 13.63 25.04
N ILE A 396 18.33 14.40 24.84
CA ILE A 396 17.33 14.15 23.79
C ILE A 396 17.94 14.22 22.39
N ASP A 397 18.82 15.20 22.13
CA ASP A 397 19.50 15.35 20.84
C ASP A 397 20.47 14.21 20.50
N PHE A 398 20.82 13.33 21.46
CA PHE A 398 21.64 12.14 21.19
C PHE A 398 20.84 10.99 20.59
N SER A 399 19.50 11.07 20.62
CA SER A 399 18.65 10.21 19.81
C SER A 399 18.61 10.72 18.37
N PRO A 400 18.73 9.85 17.35
CA PRO A 400 18.54 10.25 15.95
C PRO A 400 17.11 10.75 15.68
N PHE A 401 16.15 10.41 16.54
CA PHE A 401 14.76 10.85 16.44
C PHE A 401 14.43 12.05 17.33
N GLY A 402 15.39 12.59 18.09
CA GLY A 402 15.18 13.67 19.04
C GLY A 402 14.93 15.04 18.39
N VAL A 403 14.25 15.91 19.13
CA VAL A 403 14.19 17.36 18.84
C VAL A 403 15.53 18.03 19.19
N LYS A 404 15.85 19.16 18.56
CA LYS A 404 17.11 19.91 18.79
C LYS A 404 17.13 20.58 20.17
N THR A 405 17.49 19.81 21.20
CA THR A 405 17.66 20.27 22.58
C THR A 405 18.70 19.42 23.30
N ASN A 406 19.59 20.07 24.07
CA ASN A 406 20.56 19.39 24.94
C ASN A 406 19.93 18.97 26.29
N MET A 407 18.61 19.11 26.43
CA MET A 407 17.89 18.71 27.63
C MET A 407 18.02 17.21 27.88
N ALA A 408 18.24 16.85 29.15
CA ALA A 408 18.24 15.48 29.61
C ALA A 408 16.83 14.86 29.55
N LYS A 409 16.73 13.56 29.25
CA LYS A 409 15.45 12.86 29.09
C LYS A 409 14.54 12.96 30.32
N ASN A 410 15.07 12.69 31.51
CA ASN A 410 14.31 12.84 32.76
C ASN A 410 13.73 14.25 32.93
N VAL A 411 14.44 15.30 32.52
CA VAL A 411 13.96 16.69 32.57
C VAL A 411 12.88 16.94 31.51
N PHE A 412 13.06 16.43 30.30
CA PHE A 412 12.08 16.50 29.22
C PHE A 412 10.74 15.85 29.62
N GLU A 413 10.80 14.68 30.26
CA GLU A 413 9.62 13.96 30.73
C GLU A 413 8.98 14.61 31.96
N THR A 414 9.79 15.09 32.91
CA THR A 414 9.32 15.83 34.10
C THR A 414 8.54 17.09 33.70
N ASN A 415 8.99 17.81 32.67
CA ASN A 415 8.29 18.97 32.11
C ASN A 415 7.10 18.61 31.20
N LYS A 416 6.80 17.31 31.03
CA LYS A 416 5.73 16.78 30.19
C LYS A 416 5.83 17.19 28.71
N TYR A 417 7.02 17.47 28.20
CA TYR A 417 7.20 17.81 26.78
C TYR A 417 6.96 16.63 25.83
N HIS A 418 6.90 15.40 26.35
CA HIS A 418 6.44 14.24 25.60
C HIS A 418 4.93 14.27 25.31
N ILE A 419 4.14 15.10 25.99
CA ILE A 419 2.70 15.26 25.73
C ILE A 419 2.52 16.40 24.72
N ILE A 420 2.08 16.06 23.51
CA ILE A 420 1.82 17.06 22.47
C ILE A 420 0.49 17.74 22.76
N LYS A 421 0.52 19.06 22.99
CA LYS A 421 -0.69 19.84 23.28
C LYS A 421 -1.54 20.09 22.01
N PRO A 422 -2.84 20.42 22.17
CA PRO A 422 -3.72 20.73 21.03
C PRO A 422 -3.29 21.98 20.24
N THR A 423 -2.57 22.90 20.87
CA THR A 423 -2.01 24.10 20.25
C THR A 423 -0.57 24.35 20.72
N ASP A 424 0.15 25.21 20.00
CA ASP A 424 1.51 25.63 20.36
C ASP A 424 1.57 26.66 21.51
N THR A 425 0.42 27.01 22.11
CA THR A 425 0.36 27.98 23.20
C THR A 425 1.08 27.47 24.45
N GLY A 426 2.09 28.22 24.91
CA GLY A 426 2.87 27.84 26.10
C GLY A 426 3.68 26.55 25.91
N VAL A 427 4.10 26.26 24.68
CA VAL A 427 4.98 25.15 24.30
C VAL A 427 6.38 25.71 23.98
N PRO A 428 7.49 25.06 24.38
CA PRO A 428 8.83 25.50 24.01
C PRO A 428 9.04 25.53 22.49
N ALA A 429 9.87 26.44 21.99
CA ALA A 429 10.10 26.62 20.55
C ALA A 429 10.55 25.32 19.82
N PHE A 430 11.32 24.45 20.47
CA PHE A 430 11.75 23.18 19.86
C PHE A 430 10.62 22.12 19.77
N MET A 431 9.46 22.39 20.38
CA MET A 431 8.27 21.52 20.38
C MET A 431 7.08 22.11 19.60
N THR A 432 7.19 23.30 19.01
CA THR A 432 6.12 23.88 18.20
C THR A 432 6.05 23.22 16.82
N GLY A 433 4.90 23.24 16.16
CA GLY A 433 4.74 22.73 14.78
C GLY A 433 4.52 21.22 14.65
N PHE A 434 4.22 20.52 15.74
CA PHE A 434 3.75 19.13 15.68
C PHE A 434 2.38 19.07 15.02
N ARG A 435 2.19 18.16 14.05
CA ARG A 435 0.89 17.84 13.46
C ARG A 435 0.59 16.37 13.65
N ILE A 436 -0.53 16.08 14.31
CA ILE A 436 -0.99 14.72 14.61
C ILE A 436 -2.24 14.46 13.80
N TYR A 437 -2.25 13.31 13.13
CA TYR A 437 -3.44 12.73 12.55
C TYR A 437 -3.98 11.69 13.53
N PRO A 438 -5.07 11.99 14.27
CA PRO A 438 -5.60 11.09 15.29
C PRO A 438 -5.84 9.68 14.72
N ASN A 439 -5.33 8.66 15.42
CA ASN A 439 -5.37 7.25 15.03
C ASN A 439 -4.73 6.91 13.67
N LEU A 440 -3.92 7.81 13.07
CA LEU A 440 -3.28 7.58 11.76
C LEU A 440 -1.75 7.79 11.78
N GLY A 441 -1.25 8.85 12.43
CA GLY A 441 0.19 9.11 12.49
C GLY A 441 0.60 10.55 12.83
N PHE A 442 1.87 10.87 12.61
CA PHE A 442 2.49 12.17 12.87
C PHE A 442 3.12 12.76 11.60
N ASP A 443 2.88 14.05 11.38
CA ASP A 443 3.61 14.87 10.43
C ASP A 443 4.50 15.84 11.22
N LEU A 444 5.82 15.61 11.15
CA LEU A 444 6.84 16.38 11.86
C LEU A 444 7.64 17.28 10.90
N SER A 445 7.03 17.68 9.79
CA SER A 445 7.69 18.47 8.75
C SER A 445 8.03 19.92 9.12
N ALA A 446 7.54 20.40 10.27
CA ALA A 446 7.73 21.79 10.73
C ALA A 446 8.12 21.90 12.21
N VAL A 447 8.55 20.81 12.85
CA VAL A 447 8.83 20.79 14.30
C VAL A 447 10.02 21.66 14.65
N GLY A 448 9.81 22.67 15.48
CA GLY A 448 10.82 23.65 15.87
C GLY A 448 11.46 24.38 14.68
N GLY A 449 10.74 24.49 13.56
CA GLY A 449 11.25 25.05 12.31
C GLY A 449 12.05 24.08 11.44
N TYR A 450 12.06 22.79 11.76
CA TYR A 450 12.79 21.75 11.02
C TYR A 450 11.85 20.68 10.45
N ASN A 451 12.25 20.13 9.30
CA ASN A 451 11.56 18.99 8.70
C ASN A 451 12.15 17.67 9.20
N MET A 452 11.51 17.06 10.20
CA MET A 452 11.90 15.76 10.75
C MET A 452 11.28 14.57 9.99
N GLY A 453 10.37 14.85 9.04
CA GLY A 453 9.72 13.85 8.21
C GLY A 453 8.32 13.44 8.70
N ILE A 454 7.74 12.46 8.00
CA ILE A 454 6.38 11.96 8.23
C ILE A 454 6.47 10.54 8.81
N PHE A 455 5.66 10.26 9.82
CA PHE A 455 5.64 9.01 10.57
C PHE A 455 4.21 8.45 10.66
N PRO A 456 3.80 7.69 9.64
CA PRO A 456 2.56 6.92 9.69
C PRO A 456 2.65 5.84 10.79
N GLY A 457 1.50 5.48 11.41
CA GLY A 457 1.40 4.38 12.37
C GLY A 457 2.01 3.07 11.83
N THR A 458 2.85 2.40 12.63
CA THR A 458 3.51 1.12 12.28
C THR A 458 2.86 -0.08 12.97
N GLY A 459 2.16 0.14 14.08
CA GLY A 459 1.87 -0.89 15.06
C GLY A 459 3.13 -1.47 15.70
N GLN A 460 2.95 -2.49 16.54
CA GLN A 460 4.02 -3.14 17.28
C GLN A 460 3.60 -4.54 17.75
N LEU A 461 4.58 -5.41 17.95
CA LEU A 461 4.45 -6.72 18.58
C LEU A 461 5.23 -6.68 19.89
N ILE A 462 4.55 -6.49 21.01
CA ILE A 462 5.20 -6.47 22.33
C ILE A 462 4.96 -7.81 22.99
N ARG A 463 5.99 -8.48 23.52
CA ARG A 463 5.81 -9.77 24.20
C ARG A 463 5.14 -9.62 25.56
N GLY A 464 5.57 -8.62 26.33
CA GLY A 464 5.10 -8.34 27.70
C GLY A 464 3.74 -7.62 27.76
N ALA A 465 3.25 -7.08 26.65
CA ALA A 465 1.93 -6.45 26.51
C ALA A 465 1.17 -7.11 25.35
N HIS A 466 -0.14 -6.91 25.23
CA HIS A 466 -0.95 -7.46 24.12
C HIS A 466 -0.77 -8.97 23.85
N LEU A 467 -0.26 -9.73 24.83
CA LEU A 467 0.02 -11.16 24.74
C LEU A 467 0.96 -11.56 23.57
N GLY A 468 1.89 -10.69 23.16
CA GLY A 468 2.78 -10.98 22.03
C GLY A 468 2.10 -10.88 20.66
N GLN A 469 0.98 -10.15 20.59
CA GLN A 469 0.16 -9.99 19.37
C GLN A 469 0.38 -8.61 18.76
N TYR A 470 0.15 -8.52 17.45
CA TYR A 470 0.21 -7.25 16.74
C TYR A 470 -0.99 -6.40 17.16
N SER A 471 -0.72 -5.19 17.64
CA SER A 471 -1.75 -4.26 18.09
C SER A 471 -1.44 -2.83 17.67
N ASP A 472 -2.43 -1.96 17.87
CA ASP A 472 -2.31 -0.51 17.80
C ASP A 472 -1.66 -0.02 16.49
N GLN A 473 -2.27 -0.36 15.35
CA GLN A 473 -1.79 0.01 14.00
C GLN A 473 -1.47 1.50 13.83
N HIS A 474 -2.03 2.35 14.69
CA HIS A 474 -1.81 3.78 14.75
C HIS A 474 -0.59 4.21 15.58
N HIS A 475 -0.10 3.37 16.50
CA HIS A 475 1.14 3.63 17.24
C HIS A 475 2.36 3.53 16.32
N ILE A 476 3.40 4.29 16.65
CA ILE A 476 4.68 4.26 15.95
C ILE A 476 5.72 3.72 16.93
N ALA A 477 6.40 2.65 16.55
CA ALA A 477 7.54 2.11 17.27
C ALA A 477 8.68 1.86 16.27
N LEU A 478 9.79 2.59 16.39
CA LEU A 478 10.95 2.43 15.51
C LEU A 478 12.23 2.14 16.30
N TRP A 479 12.99 1.18 15.80
CA TRP A 479 14.28 0.81 16.39
C TRP A 479 15.39 1.84 16.15
N THR A 480 16.31 1.91 17.12
CA THR A 480 17.69 2.29 16.86
C THR A 480 18.60 1.05 16.94
N ALA A 481 19.83 1.18 16.44
CA ALA A 481 20.85 0.14 16.55
C ALA A 481 21.42 -0.02 17.98
N THR A 482 20.96 0.74 18.98
CA THR A 482 21.62 0.84 20.29
C THR A 482 20.89 0.01 21.36
N LEU A 483 21.51 -1.11 21.76
CA LEU A 483 21.21 -1.83 23.00
C LEU A 483 21.98 -1.17 24.15
N THR A 484 21.26 -0.60 25.11
CA THR A 484 21.85 0.16 26.21
C THR A 484 22.24 -0.73 27.38
N ARG A 485 23.16 -0.23 28.22
CA ARG A 485 23.55 -0.88 29.47
C ARG A 485 23.76 0.11 30.61
N LEU A 486 23.62 -0.38 31.84
CA LEU A 486 23.99 0.33 33.06
C LEU A 486 25.49 0.26 33.31
N PHE A 487 25.96 1.09 34.24
CA PHE A 487 27.37 1.16 34.67
C PHE A 487 27.83 -0.05 35.51
N ASP A 488 26.89 -0.86 36.00
CA ASP A 488 27.11 -1.98 36.90
C ASP A 488 27.01 -3.35 36.19
N THR A 489 26.78 -4.41 36.97
CA THR A 489 26.63 -5.79 36.47
C THR A 489 25.20 -6.14 36.02
N SER A 490 24.31 -5.16 35.90
CA SER A 490 22.94 -5.39 35.43
C SER A 490 22.92 -5.85 33.96
N PRO A 491 22.21 -6.94 33.63
CA PRO A 491 22.06 -7.42 32.27
C PRO A 491 21.58 -6.35 31.27
N ALA A 492 22.17 -6.34 30.06
CA ALA A 492 21.78 -5.43 28.99
C ALA A 492 20.57 -6.00 28.22
N VAL A 493 19.38 -5.44 28.46
CA VAL A 493 18.11 -5.93 27.89
C VAL A 493 17.28 -4.84 27.19
N THR A 494 17.65 -3.57 27.37
CA THR A 494 16.85 -2.41 26.93
C THR A 494 17.47 -1.75 25.71
N VAL A 495 16.72 -1.75 24.62
CA VAL A 495 17.03 -1.01 23.40
C VAL A 495 16.37 0.36 23.46
N ARG A 496 17.04 1.39 22.94
CA ARG A 496 16.40 2.71 22.73
C ARG A 496 15.72 2.77 21.38
N GLY A 497 14.52 3.33 21.35
CA GLY A 497 13.74 3.51 20.12
C GLY A 497 12.85 4.75 20.17
N LEU A 498 12.21 5.05 19.05
CA LEU A 498 11.13 6.03 18.98
C LEU A 498 9.82 5.36 19.33
N SER A 499 9.05 5.92 20.25
CA SER A 499 7.65 5.58 20.45
C SER A 499 6.79 6.84 20.29
N MET A 500 5.75 6.76 19.47
CA MET A 500 4.74 7.82 19.36
C MET A 500 3.35 7.23 19.38
N ILE A 501 2.43 7.93 20.05
CA ILE A 501 1.07 7.46 20.28
C ILE A 501 0.13 8.56 19.82
N PRO A 502 -0.63 8.38 18.72
CA PRO A 502 -1.68 9.31 18.29
C PRO A 502 -3.07 8.77 18.67
N ASP A 503 -3.23 8.16 19.85
CA ASP A 503 -4.43 7.40 20.21
C ASP A 503 -5.51 8.30 20.81
N LYS A 504 -6.47 8.66 19.98
CA LYS A 504 -7.62 9.47 20.41
C LYS A 504 -8.56 8.72 21.37
N THR A 505 -8.59 7.39 21.34
CA THR A 505 -9.59 6.59 22.07
C THR A 505 -9.34 6.56 23.58
N GLN A 506 -8.18 7.04 24.03
CA GLN A 506 -7.81 7.10 25.44
C GLN A 506 -8.52 8.25 26.17
N PRO A 507 -8.83 8.10 27.47
CA PRO A 507 -9.55 9.09 28.27
C PRO A 507 -8.68 10.30 28.70
N ASP A 508 -7.39 10.28 28.37
CA ASP A 508 -6.41 11.33 28.69
C ASP A 508 -6.87 12.72 28.22
N THR A 509 -6.52 13.75 28.99
CA THR A 509 -6.76 15.16 28.64
C THR A 509 -5.40 15.85 28.46
N PRO A 510 -4.93 16.03 27.22
CA PRO A 510 -3.59 16.55 26.94
C PRO A 510 -3.32 17.95 27.49
N ASP A 511 -4.37 18.77 27.57
CA ASP A 511 -4.30 20.14 28.09
C ASP A 511 -5.61 20.46 28.85
N ALA A 512 -5.45 20.90 30.10
CA ALA A 512 -6.58 21.25 30.96
C ALA A 512 -7.43 22.42 30.42
N ASN A 513 -6.87 23.27 29.56
CA ASN A 513 -7.61 24.36 28.90
C ASN A 513 -8.57 23.85 27.81
N TYR A 514 -8.41 22.60 27.36
CA TYR A 514 -9.23 21.97 26.32
C TYR A 514 -9.86 20.67 26.84
N PRO A 515 -10.76 20.72 27.85
CA PRO A 515 -11.24 19.53 28.56
C PRO A 515 -12.06 18.57 27.69
N ASN A 516 -12.57 19.04 26.54
CA ASN A 516 -13.32 18.23 25.58
C ASN A 516 -12.42 17.51 24.56
N ILE A 517 -11.13 17.84 24.52
CA ILE A 517 -10.16 17.16 23.67
C ILE A 517 -9.58 15.99 24.46
N LYS A 518 -9.93 14.78 24.02
CA LYS A 518 -9.50 13.51 24.62
C LYS A 518 -8.53 12.77 23.71
N GLY A 519 -7.59 12.08 24.33
CA GLY A 519 -6.64 11.22 23.65
C GLY A 519 -5.26 11.25 24.27
N ARG A 520 -4.49 10.20 24.01
CA ARG A 520 -3.08 10.08 24.35
C ARG A 520 -2.26 10.45 23.12
N PHE A 521 -1.63 11.62 23.17
CA PHE A 521 -0.84 12.19 22.09
C PHE A 521 0.62 12.34 22.51
N TYR A 522 1.37 11.25 22.49
CA TYR A 522 2.71 11.18 23.09
C TYR A 522 3.83 11.05 22.06
N TYR A 523 5.00 11.64 22.37
CA TYR A 523 6.24 11.58 21.61
C TYR A 523 7.42 11.27 22.53
N PHE A 524 7.97 10.06 22.40
CA PHE A 524 9.13 9.56 23.16
C PHE A 524 10.28 9.21 22.19
N PRO A 525 11.24 10.11 21.96
CA PRO A 525 12.32 9.87 21.00
C PRO A 525 13.35 8.83 21.46
N MET A 526 13.26 8.34 22.70
CA MET A 526 14.23 7.41 23.29
C MET A 526 13.55 6.48 24.32
N SER A 527 12.39 5.93 23.93
CA SER A 527 11.67 4.91 24.69
C SER A 527 12.54 3.68 24.92
N GLY A 528 12.42 3.06 26.10
CA GLY A 528 12.99 1.74 26.36
C GLY A 528 12.11 0.65 25.76
N MET A 529 12.72 -0.31 25.08
CA MET A 529 12.05 -1.41 24.37
C MET A 529 12.85 -2.71 24.56
N TYR A 530 12.22 -3.88 24.45
CA TYR A 530 12.92 -5.16 24.67
C TYR A 530 13.27 -5.84 23.35
N THR A 531 14.42 -6.52 23.31
CA THR A 531 14.91 -7.16 22.07
C THR A 531 13.98 -8.24 21.51
N SER A 532 13.14 -8.84 22.37
CA SER A 532 12.17 -9.87 21.98
C SER A 532 10.93 -9.29 21.29
N ASP A 533 10.65 -7.99 21.43
CA ASP A 533 9.56 -7.32 20.73
C ASP A 533 9.88 -7.19 19.24
N ALA A 534 8.88 -6.91 18.40
CA ALA A 534 9.09 -6.56 17.00
C ALA A 534 8.47 -5.20 16.66
N ASN A 535 9.32 -4.29 16.19
CA ASN A 535 9.00 -2.91 15.84
C ASN A 535 9.50 -2.57 14.43
N GLY A 536 9.09 -1.42 13.90
CA GLY A 536 9.50 -0.96 12.57
C GLY A 536 10.96 -0.49 12.53
N CYS A 537 11.49 -0.41 11.30
CA CYS A 537 12.83 0.11 11.02
C CYS A 537 12.74 1.26 10.03
N ARG A 538 13.46 2.36 10.26
CA ARG A 538 13.65 3.44 9.27
C ARG A 538 15.13 3.67 9.08
N CYS A 539 15.60 3.56 7.84
CA CYS A 539 17.01 3.63 7.53
C CYS A 539 17.48 5.06 7.28
N ILE A 540 18.76 5.31 7.55
CA ILE A 540 19.51 6.48 7.11
C ILE A 540 20.57 6.06 6.08
N LYS A 541 20.99 6.99 5.23
CA LYS A 541 22.10 6.79 4.30
C LYS A 541 23.33 6.40 5.11
N ASP A 542 23.96 5.30 4.75
CA ASP A 542 25.16 4.83 5.42
C ASP A 542 26.30 5.81 5.10
N PRO A 543 26.91 6.47 6.09
CA PRO A 543 27.95 7.47 5.81
C PRO A 543 29.30 6.85 5.44
N LEU A 544 29.43 5.52 5.40
CA LEU A 544 30.71 4.81 5.24
C LEU A 544 30.78 3.81 4.09
N TYR A 545 29.67 3.38 3.48
CA TYR A 545 29.67 2.25 2.53
C TYR A 545 30.59 2.45 1.31
N THR A 546 30.69 3.67 0.79
CA THR A 546 31.63 4.01 -0.31
C THR A 546 33.03 4.36 0.19
N ILE A 547 33.17 4.82 1.44
CA ILE A 547 34.44 5.30 2.00
C ILE A 547 35.29 4.16 2.54
N ASN A 548 34.63 3.12 3.07
CA ASN A 548 35.27 1.94 3.63
C ASN A 548 35.07 0.71 2.72
N ASP A 549 34.85 0.94 1.41
CA ASP A 549 34.87 -0.06 0.34
C ASP A 549 33.97 -1.28 0.56
N TYR A 550 32.71 -1.06 0.97
CA TYR A 550 31.68 -2.10 1.08
C TYR A 550 30.39 -1.76 0.32
N ASP A 551 30.52 -1.13 -0.85
CA ASP A 551 29.40 -0.87 -1.75
C ASP A 551 29.06 -2.11 -2.59
N PHE A 552 27.81 -2.55 -2.51
CA PHE A 552 27.28 -3.68 -3.29
C PHE A 552 26.09 -3.23 -4.15
N PRO A 553 26.35 -2.59 -5.31
CA PRO A 553 25.30 -2.14 -6.20
C PRO A 553 24.30 -3.25 -6.54
N THR A 554 23.01 -2.89 -6.55
CA THR A 554 21.95 -3.82 -6.95
C THR A 554 22.14 -4.24 -8.40
N GLU A 555 22.06 -5.54 -8.65
CA GLU A 555 22.06 -6.09 -10.00
C GLU A 555 20.63 -6.39 -10.46
N TYR A 556 20.38 -6.15 -11.74
CA TYR A 556 19.04 -6.18 -12.34
C TYR A 556 18.94 -7.22 -13.43
N LEU A 557 17.75 -7.80 -13.59
CA LEU A 557 17.44 -8.63 -14.75
C LEU A 557 17.36 -7.76 -16.02
N PRO A 558 17.69 -8.33 -17.20
CA PRO A 558 17.53 -7.61 -18.46
C PRO A 558 16.07 -7.21 -18.69
N VAL A 559 15.88 -6.19 -19.53
CA VAL A 559 14.56 -5.67 -19.91
C VAL A 559 13.81 -6.72 -20.74
N ALA A 560 12.51 -6.90 -20.48
CA ALA A 560 11.61 -7.61 -21.37
C ALA A 560 10.63 -6.64 -22.04
N THR A 561 9.97 -7.13 -23.08
CA THR A 561 8.92 -6.40 -23.78
C THR A 561 7.75 -6.13 -22.84
N GLU A 562 7.47 -4.86 -22.56
CA GLU A 562 6.32 -4.43 -21.74
C GLU A 562 5.44 -3.45 -22.50
N TYR A 563 4.16 -3.40 -22.14
CA TYR A 563 3.23 -2.37 -22.62
C TYR A 563 2.36 -1.89 -21.45
N LYS A 564 2.52 -0.63 -21.03
CA LYS A 564 1.83 -0.03 -19.86
C LYS A 564 1.00 1.20 -20.20
N GLU A 565 1.06 1.64 -21.46
CA GLU A 565 0.33 2.82 -21.89
C GLU A 565 -1.19 2.63 -21.67
N GLY A 566 -1.83 3.67 -21.16
CA GLY A 566 -3.28 3.69 -20.94
C GLY A 566 -3.80 2.77 -19.83
N LEU A 567 -2.95 2.14 -19.01
CA LEU A 567 -3.38 1.26 -17.91
C LEU A 567 -4.39 1.95 -16.96
N ASN A 568 -4.22 3.27 -16.76
CA ASN A 568 -5.06 4.09 -15.89
C ASN A 568 -6.20 4.82 -16.61
N ASN A 569 -6.40 4.62 -17.92
CA ASN A 569 -7.50 5.24 -18.67
C ASN A 569 -8.86 4.83 -18.07
N PRO A 570 -9.93 5.61 -18.19
CA PRO A 570 -11.23 5.26 -17.61
C PRO A 570 -11.89 4.05 -18.30
N ASN A 571 -12.79 3.37 -17.58
CA ASN A 571 -13.66 2.33 -18.15
C ASN A 571 -14.99 2.87 -18.67
N THR A 572 -15.41 4.04 -18.17
CA THR A 572 -16.63 4.72 -18.61
C THR A 572 -16.30 6.06 -19.26
N TYR A 573 -16.86 6.29 -20.44
CA TYR A 573 -16.81 7.56 -21.16
C TYR A 573 -18.18 8.22 -21.05
N GLN A 574 -18.23 9.31 -20.29
CA GLN A 574 -19.45 10.06 -20.04
C GLN A 574 -19.50 11.29 -20.95
N VAL A 575 -20.64 11.48 -21.63
CA VAL A 575 -20.95 12.70 -22.37
C VAL A 575 -22.40 13.14 -22.11
N VAL A 576 -22.70 14.38 -22.42
CA VAL A 576 -24.07 14.92 -22.37
C VAL A 576 -24.63 14.90 -23.79
N LYS A 577 -25.91 14.55 -23.95
CA LYS A 577 -26.58 14.59 -25.24
C LYS A 577 -26.44 15.98 -25.87
N SER A 578 -26.27 16.00 -27.18
CA SER A 578 -26.05 17.22 -27.97
C SER A 578 -27.02 17.26 -29.15
N GLU A 579 -27.40 18.47 -29.56
CA GLU A 579 -28.21 18.69 -30.77
C GLU A 579 -27.45 18.34 -32.06
N THR A 580 -26.14 18.12 -31.96
CA THR A 580 -25.27 17.70 -33.06
C THR A 580 -24.61 16.36 -32.75
N VAL A 581 -24.16 15.67 -33.80
CA VAL A 581 -23.36 14.45 -33.65
C VAL A 581 -22.15 14.73 -32.74
N THR A 582 -21.92 13.85 -31.78
CA THR A 582 -20.79 13.94 -30.85
C THR A 582 -19.87 12.74 -31.07
N THR A 583 -18.57 12.96 -31.21
CA THR A 583 -17.60 11.87 -31.37
C THR A 583 -16.90 11.58 -30.05
N ILE A 584 -16.86 10.31 -29.67
CA ILE A 584 -16.06 9.80 -28.55
C ILE A 584 -14.91 8.98 -29.12
N GLU A 585 -13.69 9.29 -28.69
CA GLU A 585 -12.50 8.49 -29.02
C GLU A 585 -12.01 7.73 -27.77
N ILE A 586 -11.84 6.43 -27.91
CA ILE A 586 -11.39 5.54 -26.83
C ILE A 586 -10.05 4.93 -27.23
N PRO A 587 -8.94 5.28 -26.55
CA PRO A 587 -7.65 4.63 -26.76
C PRO A 587 -7.70 3.15 -26.39
N VAL A 588 -7.23 2.28 -27.29
CA VAL A 588 -7.26 0.82 -27.04
C VAL A 588 -6.09 0.33 -26.19
N SER A 589 -5.08 1.17 -25.92
CA SER A 589 -3.87 0.84 -25.15
C SER A 589 -4.17 0.14 -23.82
N LYS A 590 -5.28 0.51 -23.16
CA LYS A 590 -5.71 -0.12 -21.89
C LYS A 590 -5.92 -1.64 -22.01
N ALA A 591 -6.47 -2.11 -23.13
CA ALA A 591 -6.72 -3.53 -23.33
C ALA A 591 -5.42 -4.34 -23.29
N PHE A 592 -4.39 -3.86 -23.99
CA PHE A 592 -3.08 -4.51 -24.08
C PHE A 592 -2.30 -4.41 -22.77
N SER A 593 -2.35 -3.26 -22.09
CA SER A 593 -1.67 -3.09 -20.81
C SER A 593 -2.32 -3.92 -19.71
N VAL A 594 -3.65 -3.95 -19.58
CA VAL A 594 -4.29 -4.79 -18.56
C VAL A 594 -4.05 -6.28 -18.84
N GLN A 595 -4.19 -6.72 -20.09
CA GLN A 595 -3.95 -8.13 -20.48
C GLN A 595 -2.54 -8.59 -20.13
N SER A 596 -1.52 -7.81 -20.52
CA SER A 596 -0.12 -8.19 -20.30
C SER A 596 0.35 -8.02 -18.85
N GLN A 597 -0.18 -7.03 -18.12
CA GLN A 597 0.33 -6.68 -16.79
C GLN A 597 -0.45 -7.33 -15.64
N LEU A 598 -1.75 -7.56 -15.80
CA LEU A 598 -2.65 -7.99 -14.71
C LEU A 598 -3.36 -9.32 -14.98
N LEU A 599 -3.52 -9.71 -16.24
CA LEU A 599 -4.26 -10.92 -16.65
C LEU A 599 -3.36 -12.06 -17.14
N ASP A 600 -2.05 -11.96 -16.88
CA ASP A 600 -1.06 -13.00 -17.22
C ASP A 600 -1.09 -13.43 -18.70
N ASN A 601 -1.38 -12.48 -19.60
CA ASN A 601 -1.47 -12.71 -21.04
C ASN A 601 -0.43 -11.86 -21.78
N ALA A 602 0.84 -12.24 -21.69
CA ALA A 602 1.92 -11.57 -22.39
C ALA A 602 1.82 -11.72 -23.93
N ASP A 603 1.19 -12.80 -24.42
CA ASP A 603 1.02 -13.09 -25.84
C ASP A 603 0.13 -12.07 -26.58
N ILE A 604 -0.63 -11.25 -25.85
CA ILE A 604 -1.36 -10.12 -26.41
C ILE A 604 -0.43 -9.09 -27.08
N LEU A 605 0.85 -9.10 -26.73
CA LEU A 605 1.88 -8.22 -27.27
C LEU A 605 2.52 -8.75 -28.56
N ASN A 606 2.11 -9.93 -29.04
CA ASN A 606 2.57 -10.45 -30.33
C ASN A 606 1.89 -9.70 -31.49
N PRO A 607 2.58 -9.39 -32.61
CA PRO A 607 1.99 -8.70 -33.76
C PRO A 607 0.70 -9.32 -34.32
N SER A 608 0.58 -10.65 -34.24
CA SER A 608 -0.64 -11.37 -34.64
C SER A 608 -1.87 -11.02 -33.80
N SER A 609 -1.68 -10.46 -32.61
CA SER A 609 -2.75 -10.07 -31.68
C SER A 609 -3.31 -8.68 -31.97
N PHE A 610 -2.68 -7.87 -32.83
CA PHE A 610 -3.14 -6.52 -33.16
C PHE A 610 -3.04 -6.16 -34.64
N ASN A 611 -2.95 -7.16 -35.51
CA ASN A 611 -2.87 -6.97 -36.97
C ASN A 611 -4.22 -6.68 -37.65
N ASN A 612 -5.35 -6.84 -36.97
CA ASN A 612 -6.68 -6.62 -37.53
C ASN A 612 -7.73 -6.37 -36.42
N LEU A 613 -7.53 -5.30 -35.66
CA LEU A 613 -8.42 -4.88 -34.59
C LEU A 613 -9.83 -4.62 -35.10
N LYS A 614 -10.81 -5.17 -34.38
CA LYS A 614 -12.25 -5.01 -34.64
C LYS A 614 -12.93 -4.45 -33.39
N VAL A 615 -13.98 -3.68 -33.63
CA VAL A 615 -14.85 -3.16 -32.57
C VAL A 615 -16.27 -3.71 -32.75
N ASN A 616 -16.97 -3.91 -31.65
CA ASN A 616 -18.39 -4.25 -31.63
C ASN A 616 -19.15 -3.38 -30.61
N VAL A 617 -20.45 -3.18 -30.84
CA VAL A 617 -21.38 -2.72 -29.80
C VAL A 617 -21.97 -3.97 -29.17
N LEU A 618 -21.46 -4.36 -28.00
CA LEU A 618 -21.92 -5.56 -27.30
C LEU A 618 -23.41 -5.44 -26.97
N TRP A 619 -23.82 -4.31 -26.40
CA TRP A 619 -25.23 -3.99 -26.18
C TRP A 619 -25.46 -2.48 -26.04
N THR A 620 -26.71 -2.05 -26.24
CA THR A 620 -27.19 -0.69 -25.93
C THR A 620 -28.60 -0.69 -25.35
N THR A 621 -28.95 0.32 -24.55
CA THR A 621 -30.34 0.59 -24.13
C THR A 621 -31.15 1.32 -25.18
N ASN A 622 -30.52 1.90 -26.21
CA ASN A 622 -31.18 2.73 -27.21
C ASN A 622 -30.55 2.50 -28.58
N THR A 623 -31.32 1.93 -29.52
CA THR A 623 -30.85 1.58 -30.87
C THR A 623 -30.51 2.81 -31.73
N ALA A 624 -30.99 3.99 -31.37
CA ALA A 624 -30.65 5.24 -32.05
C ALA A 624 -29.33 5.85 -31.54
N LEU A 625 -28.80 5.38 -30.40
CA LEU A 625 -27.71 6.05 -29.69
C LEU A 625 -26.40 6.13 -30.50
N ILE A 626 -25.93 4.99 -31.01
CA ILE A 626 -24.67 4.89 -31.76
C ILE A 626 -25.02 4.88 -33.25
N GLY A 627 -24.85 6.03 -33.90
CA GLY A 627 -25.05 6.15 -35.34
C GLY A 627 -23.95 5.45 -36.14
N LYS A 628 -22.72 5.45 -35.60
CA LYS A 628 -21.56 4.85 -36.26
C LYS A 628 -20.46 4.48 -35.28
N ILE A 629 -19.77 3.37 -35.54
CA ILE A 629 -18.61 2.92 -34.79
C ILE A 629 -17.52 2.38 -35.71
N LEU A 630 -16.28 2.80 -35.50
CA LEU A 630 -15.13 2.43 -36.33
C LEU A 630 -13.88 2.23 -35.49
N MET A 631 -12.97 1.39 -35.99
CA MET A 631 -11.59 1.34 -35.53
C MET A 631 -10.75 2.34 -36.34
N VAL A 632 -10.08 3.24 -35.64
CA VAL A 632 -9.00 4.09 -36.18
C VAL A 632 -7.68 3.34 -35.98
N ASN A 633 -6.86 3.28 -37.03
CA ASN A 633 -5.64 2.48 -37.08
C ASN A 633 -5.88 1.02 -36.63
N PRO A 634 -6.65 0.22 -37.39
CA PRO A 634 -7.02 -1.14 -37.00
C PRO A 634 -5.86 -2.15 -37.10
N ALA A 635 -4.72 -1.79 -37.69
CA ALA A 635 -3.59 -2.70 -37.88
C ALA A 635 -2.27 -1.98 -37.57
N PRO A 636 -2.02 -1.62 -36.30
CA PRO A 636 -0.75 -1.02 -35.89
C PRO A 636 0.43 -1.91 -36.29
N SER A 637 1.50 -1.30 -36.81
CA SER A 637 2.65 -2.03 -37.36
C SER A 637 3.66 -2.49 -36.30
N SER A 638 3.57 -1.92 -35.11
CA SER A 638 4.43 -2.20 -33.95
C SER A 638 3.66 -2.08 -32.64
N LEU A 639 4.27 -2.51 -31.54
CA LEU A 639 3.71 -2.33 -30.19
C LEU A 639 3.51 -0.85 -29.84
N GLN A 640 4.44 0.01 -30.24
CA GLN A 640 4.37 1.45 -29.99
C GLN A 640 3.22 2.10 -30.76
N ASP A 641 2.89 1.58 -31.95
CA ASP A 641 1.78 2.10 -32.77
C ASP A 641 0.39 1.81 -32.19
N ILE A 642 0.27 0.91 -31.21
CA ILE A 642 -0.99 0.63 -30.52
C ILE A 642 -1.54 1.90 -29.86
N GLY A 643 -0.67 2.81 -29.39
CA GLY A 643 -1.07 4.10 -28.82
C GLY A 643 -1.83 5.00 -29.81
N ASN A 644 -1.67 4.76 -31.11
CA ASN A 644 -2.39 5.47 -32.17
C ASN A 644 -3.72 4.83 -32.54
N SER A 645 -4.01 3.62 -32.04
CA SER A 645 -5.26 2.90 -32.30
C SER A 645 -6.37 3.34 -31.35
N LYS A 646 -7.54 3.64 -31.91
CA LYS A 646 -8.69 4.14 -31.15
C LYS A 646 -9.99 3.56 -31.66
N ILE A 647 -10.97 3.42 -30.77
CA ILE A 647 -12.37 3.25 -31.16
C ILE A 647 -12.97 4.64 -31.32
N SER A 648 -13.53 4.94 -32.49
CA SER A 648 -14.27 6.17 -32.77
C SER A 648 -15.76 5.87 -32.79
N ILE A 649 -16.53 6.56 -31.97
CA ILE A 649 -17.98 6.37 -31.81
C ILE A 649 -18.67 7.70 -32.12
N GLU A 650 -19.58 7.71 -33.10
CA GLU A 650 -20.47 8.84 -33.35
C GLU A 650 -21.79 8.61 -32.62
N ILE A 651 -22.05 9.46 -31.63
CA ILE A 651 -23.31 9.53 -30.89
C ILE A 651 -24.29 10.37 -31.71
N ALA A 652 -25.47 9.82 -31.97
CA ALA A 652 -26.50 10.49 -32.75
C ALA A 652 -27.05 11.74 -32.03
N PRO A 653 -27.49 12.77 -32.77
CA PRO A 653 -28.07 13.97 -32.20
C PRO A 653 -29.29 13.66 -31.30
N ASN A 654 -29.39 14.37 -30.17
CA ASN A 654 -30.49 14.30 -29.21
C ASN A 654 -30.74 12.94 -28.55
N GLU A 655 -29.84 11.97 -28.74
CA GLU A 655 -29.96 10.65 -28.13
C GLU A 655 -29.23 10.57 -26.78
N SER A 656 -29.83 9.85 -25.83
CA SER A 656 -29.22 9.50 -24.55
C SER A 656 -29.40 8.00 -24.27
N GLY A 657 -28.60 7.46 -23.36
CA GLY A 657 -28.62 6.04 -23.05
C GLY A 657 -27.26 5.49 -22.68
N ASN A 658 -27.20 4.17 -22.64
CA ASN A 658 -26.00 3.42 -22.30
C ASN A 658 -25.65 2.44 -23.41
N ALA A 659 -24.36 2.19 -23.59
CA ALA A 659 -23.88 1.10 -24.41
C ALA A 659 -22.60 0.50 -23.83
N VAL A 660 -22.31 -0.75 -24.14
CA VAL A 660 -21.00 -1.35 -23.93
C VAL A 660 -20.40 -1.67 -25.27
N VAL A 661 -19.17 -1.22 -25.48
CA VAL A 661 -18.38 -1.50 -26.69
C VAL A 661 -17.21 -2.40 -26.35
N THR A 662 -16.83 -3.27 -27.28
CA THR A 662 -15.80 -4.29 -27.08
C THR A 662 -14.73 -4.23 -28.17
N LEU A 663 -13.48 -4.48 -27.78
CA LEU A 663 -12.34 -4.66 -28.69
C LEU A 663 -12.06 -6.14 -28.93
N HIS A 664 -11.76 -6.47 -30.17
CA HIS A 664 -11.41 -7.81 -30.65
C HIS A 664 -10.27 -7.73 -31.68
N ASN A 665 -9.74 -8.88 -32.09
CA ASN A 665 -8.82 -8.99 -33.22
C ASN A 665 -9.30 -10.07 -34.23
N GLY A 666 -9.16 -9.77 -35.52
CA GLY A 666 -9.60 -10.61 -36.63
C GLY A 666 -11.11 -10.52 -36.90
N SER A 667 -11.92 -10.96 -35.93
CA SER A 667 -13.39 -11.04 -36.00
C SER A 667 -14.03 -10.44 -34.75
N ILE A 668 -15.25 -9.89 -34.88
CA ILE A 668 -16.07 -9.47 -33.72
C ILE A 668 -16.59 -10.65 -32.89
N SER A 669 -16.53 -11.88 -33.42
CA SER A 669 -16.82 -13.11 -32.68
C SER A 669 -15.62 -13.67 -31.92
N SER A 670 -14.41 -13.14 -32.16
CA SER A 670 -13.22 -13.51 -31.39
C SER A 670 -13.39 -13.11 -29.91
N PRO A 671 -12.60 -13.66 -28.98
CA PRO A 671 -12.65 -13.24 -27.58
C PRO A 671 -12.46 -11.74 -27.40
N VAL A 672 -13.23 -11.14 -26.48
CA VAL A 672 -13.10 -9.73 -26.12
C VAL A 672 -11.76 -9.50 -25.44
N TYR A 673 -11.01 -8.49 -25.91
CA TYR A 673 -9.78 -8.03 -25.26
C TYR A 673 -10.05 -7.11 -24.08
N TRP A 674 -11.02 -6.20 -24.25
CA TRP A 674 -11.52 -5.30 -23.21
C TRP A 674 -12.86 -4.69 -23.65
N SER A 675 -13.58 -4.11 -22.69
CA SER A 675 -14.85 -3.41 -22.92
C SER A 675 -14.92 -2.09 -22.17
N TRP A 676 -15.67 -1.14 -22.72
CA TRP A 676 -15.90 0.18 -22.16
C TRP A 676 -17.39 0.51 -22.14
N HIS A 677 -17.80 1.24 -21.11
CA HIS A 677 -19.16 1.73 -20.94
C HIS A 677 -19.27 3.15 -21.52
N ILE A 678 -20.19 3.31 -22.46
CA ILE A 678 -20.58 4.60 -23.03
C ILE A 678 -21.81 5.08 -22.29
N TRP A 679 -21.71 6.25 -21.67
CA TRP A 679 -22.76 6.81 -20.83
C TRP A 679 -23.15 8.20 -21.34
N VAL A 680 -24.26 8.26 -22.06
CA VAL A 680 -24.79 9.51 -22.61
C VAL A 680 -25.96 9.98 -21.74
N THR A 681 -25.79 11.14 -21.13
CA THR A 681 -26.73 11.71 -20.16
C THR A 681 -27.60 12.80 -20.77
N ASP A 682 -28.80 12.98 -20.24
CA ASP A 682 -29.71 14.07 -20.60
C ASP A 682 -29.26 15.43 -20.06
N SER A 683 -28.48 15.41 -18.99
CA SER A 683 -28.00 16.60 -18.27
C SER A 683 -26.56 16.37 -17.78
N PRO A 684 -25.71 17.43 -17.66
CA PRO A 684 -24.37 17.30 -17.10
C PRO A 684 -24.37 16.63 -15.73
N VAL A 685 -23.39 15.76 -15.48
CA VAL A 685 -23.20 15.13 -14.17
C VAL A 685 -22.84 16.19 -13.15
N GLY A 686 -23.77 16.46 -12.23
CA GLY A 686 -23.58 17.36 -11.10
C GLY A 686 -22.90 16.67 -9.91
N SER A 687 -22.81 17.39 -8.80
CA SER A 687 -22.18 16.88 -7.58
C SER A 687 -22.76 17.44 -6.30
N TYR A 688 -22.67 16.67 -5.22
CA TYR A 688 -23.01 17.09 -3.86
C TYR A 688 -21.80 16.97 -2.94
N SER A 689 -21.53 18.01 -2.16
CA SER A 689 -20.45 18.00 -1.16
C SER A 689 -21.03 17.79 0.22
N TYR A 690 -20.45 16.85 0.97
CA TYR A 690 -20.86 16.55 2.34
C TYR A 690 -19.63 16.43 3.23
N THR A 691 -19.72 17.05 4.41
CA THR A 691 -18.75 16.93 5.49
C THR A 691 -19.42 16.23 6.65
N THR A 692 -18.85 15.14 7.14
CA THR A 692 -19.51 14.29 8.14
C THR A 692 -19.78 15.00 9.46
N GLU A 693 -18.84 15.84 9.89
CA GLU A 693 -18.93 16.67 11.09
C GLU A 693 -17.86 17.78 11.07
N THR A 694 -18.06 18.81 11.89
CA THR A 694 -17.14 19.95 12.00
C THR A 694 -15.99 19.64 12.98
N PRO A 695 -14.72 19.74 12.57
CA PRO A 695 -13.59 19.58 13.49
C PRO A 695 -13.51 20.66 14.58
N ALA A 696 -12.82 20.33 15.67
CA ALA A 696 -12.43 21.29 16.69
C ALA A 696 -11.39 22.31 16.13
N ALA A 697 -11.49 23.57 16.56
CA ALA A 697 -10.59 24.64 16.14
C ALA A 697 -9.25 24.60 16.92
N ILE A 698 -8.42 23.61 16.64
CA ILE A 698 -7.09 23.40 17.24
C ILE A 698 -6.06 23.12 16.14
N THR A 699 -4.79 23.51 16.35
CA THR A 699 -3.77 23.54 15.30
C THR A 699 -2.98 22.24 15.16
N ASN A 700 -2.72 21.56 16.28
CA ASN A 700 -1.77 20.45 16.29
C ASN A 700 -2.44 19.11 16.01
N TYR A 701 -3.77 18.99 16.16
CA TYR A 701 -4.51 17.76 15.85
C TYR A 701 -5.37 17.98 14.60
N VAL A 702 -4.98 17.33 13.50
CA VAL A 702 -5.59 17.51 12.19
C VAL A 702 -7.00 16.91 12.19
N ASN A 703 -7.99 17.74 11.84
CA ASN A 703 -9.39 17.33 11.65
C ASN A 703 -9.98 16.57 12.87
N TYR A 704 -9.55 16.94 14.08
CA TYR A 704 -10.01 16.29 15.32
C TYR A 704 -11.51 16.47 15.52
N VAL A 705 -12.19 15.37 15.81
CA VAL A 705 -13.60 15.31 16.17
C VAL A 705 -13.79 14.37 17.37
N ASN A 706 -14.97 14.28 17.98
CA ASN A 706 -15.12 13.58 19.27
C ASN A 706 -15.30 12.06 19.14
N LYS A 707 -16.12 11.57 18.20
CA LYS A 707 -16.40 10.11 18.06
C LYS A 707 -15.64 9.45 16.91
N ALA A 708 -15.77 9.95 15.68
CA ALA A 708 -15.06 9.41 14.52
C ALA A 708 -13.55 9.67 14.58
N ASP A 709 -12.71 8.82 13.97
CA ASP A 709 -11.27 9.07 13.94
C ASP A 709 -10.91 10.41 13.28
N VAL A 710 -11.63 10.76 12.21
CA VAL A 710 -11.42 11.99 11.44
C VAL A 710 -12.72 12.44 10.76
N ALA A 711 -12.87 13.76 10.56
CA ALA A 711 -13.91 14.29 9.68
C ALA A 711 -13.63 13.95 8.20
N LEU A 712 -14.64 13.45 7.49
CA LEU A 712 -14.55 13.17 6.05
C LEU A 712 -15.24 14.28 5.26
N GLN A 713 -14.62 14.71 4.17
CA GLN A 713 -15.22 15.64 3.22
C GLN A 713 -15.23 15.03 1.81
N THR A 714 -16.42 14.73 1.33
CA THR A 714 -16.65 13.94 0.11
C THR A 714 -17.48 14.71 -0.89
N VAL A 715 -17.14 14.56 -2.18
CA VAL A 715 -17.92 15.09 -3.31
C VAL A 715 -18.50 13.91 -4.08
N PHE A 716 -19.81 13.68 -3.95
CA PHE A 716 -20.54 12.61 -4.63
C PHE A 716 -21.00 13.05 -6.01
N MET A 717 -21.10 12.12 -6.97
CA MET A 717 -21.92 12.33 -8.16
C MET A 717 -23.38 12.57 -7.79
N ASP A 718 -24.09 13.35 -8.59
CA ASP A 718 -25.53 13.58 -8.40
C ASP A 718 -26.43 12.38 -8.74
N ARG A 719 -25.90 11.37 -9.44
CA ARG A 719 -26.62 10.16 -9.86
C ARG A 719 -25.76 8.89 -9.81
N ASN A 720 -26.41 7.73 -9.82
CA ASN A 720 -25.72 6.44 -9.95
C ASN A 720 -25.14 6.29 -11.36
N LEU A 721 -24.07 5.51 -11.49
CA LEU A 721 -23.42 5.25 -12.77
C LEU A 721 -24.40 4.60 -13.76
N GLY A 722 -24.49 5.17 -14.97
CA GLY A 722 -25.40 4.72 -16.03
C GLY A 722 -26.81 5.33 -16.00
N ALA A 723 -27.14 6.21 -15.04
CA ALA A 723 -28.39 6.94 -15.03
C ALA A 723 -28.36 8.07 -16.07
N THR A 724 -29.34 8.18 -16.96
CA THR A 724 -29.32 9.23 -18.00
C THR A 724 -29.70 10.59 -17.43
N ASP A 725 -30.52 10.64 -16.38
CA ASP A 725 -30.88 11.88 -15.67
C ASP A 725 -30.71 11.77 -14.14
N VAL A 726 -30.77 12.91 -13.45
CA VAL A 726 -30.72 12.98 -11.98
C VAL A 726 -32.07 12.63 -11.37
N PHE A 727 -32.06 11.97 -10.20
CA PHE A 727 -33.30 11.75 -9.45
C PHE A 727 -33.92 13.10 -9.03
N PRO A 728 -35.16 13.41 -9.45
CA PRO A 728 -35.72 14.75 -9.33
C PRO A 728 -36.07 15.12 -7.89
N ASN A 729 -36.16 16.42 -7.63
CA ASN A 729 -36.77 16.95 -6.42
C ASN A 729 -38.29 16.91 -6.60
N VAL A 730 -38.90 15.81 -6.16
CA VAL A 730 -40.33 15.55 -6.34
C VAL A 730 -41.16 16.51 -5.48
N ALA A 731 -42.09 17.24 -6.09
CA ALA A 731 -42.90 18.24 -5.41
C ALA A 731 -43.87 17.62 -4.40
N ASN A 732 -44.55 16.53 -4.79
CA ASN A 732 -45.36 15.70 -3.90
C ASN A 732 -44.81 14.26 -3.82
N PRO A 733 -43.99 13.93 -2.81
CA PRO A 733 -43.39 12.60 -2.66
C PRO A 733 -44.38 11.44 -2.52
N GLN A 734 -45.68 11.72 -2.36
CA GLN A 734 -46.75 10.71 -2.29
C GLN A 734 -47.49 10.49 -3.60
N ALA A 735 -47.40 11.44 -4.52
CA ALA A 735 -48.03 11.38 -5.82
C ALA A 735 -47.15 12.14 -6.84
N PRO A 736 -46.02 11.56 -7.26
CA PRO A 736 -45.20 12.13 -8.32
C PRO A 736 -46.02 12.29 -9.60
N THR A 737 -45.79 13.39 -10.31
CA THR A 737 -46.37 13.65 -11.63
C THR A 737 -45.82 12.68 -12.69
N ALA A 738 -46.48 12.61 -13.85
CA ALA A 738 -46.01 11.78 -14.96
C ALA A 738 -44.58 12.15 -15.41
N ASP A 739 -44.27 13.45 -15.48
CA ASP A 739 -42.94 13.94 -15.86
C ASP A 739 -41.88 13.59 -14.81
N GLU A 740 -42.23 13.68 -13.52
CA GLU A 740 -41.34 13.26 -12.43
C GLU A 740 -41.08 11.74 -12.48
N LEU A 741 -42.09 10.92 -12.79
CA LEU A 741 -41.92 9.46 -12.95
C LEU A 741 -41.00 9.11 -14.13
N LEU A 742 -41.08 9.84 -15.25
CA LEU A 742 -40.14 9.67 -16.38
C LEU A 742 -38.70 10.00 -15.97
N LYS A 743 -38.49 11.05 -15.17
CA LYS A 743 -37.16 11.35 -14.63
C LYS A 743 -36.67 10.32 -13.61
N ILE A 744 -37.56 9.82 -12.74
CA ILE A 744 -37.24 8.73 -11.81
C ILE A 744 -36.80 7.48 -12.57
N ARG A 745 -37.49 7.14 -13.67
CA ARG A 745 -37.09 6.05 -14.56
C ARG A 745 -35.68 6.26 -15.12
N ALA A 746 -35.41 7.45 -15.66
CA ALA A 746 -34.10 7.84 -16.19
C ALA A 746 -32.98 7.83 -15.12
N ALA A 747 -33.34 7.98 -13.84
CA ALA A 747 -32.40 8.02 -12.72
C ALA A 747 -31.91 6.64 -12.24
N THR A 748 -32.51 5.52 -12.69
CA THR A 748 -32.29 4.17 -12.15
C THR A 748 -30.80 3.75 -12.10
N GLY A 749 -30.04 4.03 -13.17
CA GLY A 749 -28.65 3.59 -13.29
C GLY A 749 -28.49 2.10 -13.65
N MET A 750 -27.23 1.65 -13.64
CA MET A 750 -26.84 0.26 -13.94
C MET A 750 -26.39 -0.49 -12.69
N HIS A 751 -26.42 -1.82 -12.74
CA HIS A 751 -25.86 -2.67 -11.69
C HIS A 751 -24.43 -3.09 -12.01
N TYR A 752 -23.64 -3.31 -10.97
CA TYR A 752 -22.28 -3.83 -11.03
C TYR A 752 -22.11 -4.92 -9.98
N GLN A 753 -21.36 -5.98 -10.31
CA GLN A 753 -20.86 -6.91 -9.29
C GLN A 753 -19.60 -6.34 -8.65
N TRP A 754 -19.42 -6.59 -7.36
CA TRP A 754 -18.30 -6.00 -6.62
C TRP A 754 -16.96 -6.36 -7.27
N GLY A 755 -16.12 -5.36 -7.54
CA GLY A 755 -14.83 -5.55 -8.19
C GLY A 755 -14.84 -5.75 -9.72
N ARG A 756 -16.00 -5.62 -10.39
CA ARG A 756 -16.09 -5.61 -11.87
C ARG A 756 -16.25 -4.19 -12.42
N LYS A 757 -15.81 -3.99 -13.66
CA LYS A 757 -15.98 -2.72 -14.39
C LYS A 757 -17.23 -2.68 -15.28
N ASP A 758 -17.78 -3.84 -15.62
CA ASP A 758 -18.77 -3.96 -16.68
C ASP A 758 -20.20 -3.79 -16.14
N PRO A 759 -21.02 -2.89 -16.72
CA PRO A 759 -22.39 -2.70 -16.29
C PRO A 759 -23.30 -3.86 -16.69
N ILE A 760 -24.21 -4.19 -15.79
CA ILE A 760 -25.31 -5.12 -15.98
C ILE A 760 -26.62 -4.30 -16.01
N PRO A 761 -27.39 -4.35 -17.12
CA PRO A 761 -28.71 -3.74 -17.16
C PRO A 761 -29.63 -4.33 -16.07
N PRO A 762 -30.36 -3.49 -15.32
CA PRO A 762 -31.37 -3.97 -14.38
C PRO A 762 -32.53 -4.75 -15.05
N PHE A 763 -32.84 -4.48 -16.32
CA PHE A 763 -34.01 -5.02 -17.06
C PHE A 763 -35.39 -4.69 -16.46
N GLN A 764 -35.45 -3.90 -15.38
CA GLN A 764 -36.67 -3.37 -14.79
C GLN A 764 -36.50 -1.90 -14.42
N TYR A 765 -37.55 -1.09 -14.60
CA TYR A 765 -37.52 0.33 -14.25
C TYR A 765 -37.80 0.59 -12.76
N ALA A 766 -37.18 1.63 -12.18
CA ALA A 766 -37.40 2.00 -10.79
C ALA A 766 -38.80 2.59 -10.49
N ASP A 767 -39.43 3.25 -11.47
CA ASP A 767 -40.70 3.98 -11.26
C ASP A 767 -41.90 3.03 -11.10
N ASN A 768 -42.03 2.06 -12.00
CA ASN A 768 -43.20 1.19 -12.08
C ASN A 768 -42.85 -0.32 -12.10
N ARG A 769 -41.56 -0.68 -12.01
CA ARG A 769 -41.05 -2.07 -11.99
C ARG A 769 -41.32 -2.87 -13.27
N SER A 770 -41.81 -2.24 -14.33
CA SER A 770 -42.03 -2.89 -15.62
C SER A 770 -40.70 -3.26 -16.26
N PHE A 771 -40.73 -4.34 -17.05
CA PHE A 771 -39.55 -4.84 -17.74
C PHE A 771 -39.23 -4.03 -18.98
N TYR A 772 -37.94 -3.99 -19.33
CA TYR A 772 -37.45 -3.45 -20.59
C TYR A 772 -36.34 -4.33 -21.15
N ASN A 773 -36.13 -4.23 -22.47
CA ASN A 773 -35.12 -4.98 -23.18
C ASN A 773 -33.89 -4.13 -23.49
N VAL A 774 -32.77 -4.78 -23.79
CA VAL A 774 -31.59 -4.15 -24.38
C VAL A 774 -31.35 -4.71 -25.77
N PHE A 775 -30.42 -4.13 -26.52
CA PHE A 775 -30.22 -4.47 -27.92
C PHE A 775 -28.76 -4.81 -28.18
N LEU A 776 -28.51 -5.98 -28.78
CA LEU A 776 -27.17 -6.41 -29.19
C LEU A 776 -26.84 -5.81 -30.55
N GLY A 777 -25.68 -5.17 -30.67
CA GLY A 777 -25.27 -4.50 -31.90
C GLY A 777 -24.36 -5.37 -32.76
N THR A 778 -24.35 -5.08 -34.05
CA THR A 778 -23.38 -5.64 -35.01
C THR A 778 -23.01 -4.55 -36.02
N PRO A 779 -21.73 -4.11 -36.05
CA PRO A 779 -21.26 -3.14 -37.03
C PRO A 779 -21.26 -3.73 -38.45
N GLY A 780 -21.88 -3.02 -39.38
CA GLY A 780 -21.82 -3.26 -40.81
C GLY A 780 -20.73 -2.47 -41.52
N PRO A 781 -20.68 -2.52 -42.86
CA PRO A 781 -19.73 -1.76 -43.67
C PRO A 781 -19.80 -0.25 -43.36
N LYS A 782 -18.65 0.43 -43.33
CA LYS A 782 -18.54 1.88 -43.00
C LYS A 782 -18.99 2.28 -41.59
N GLY A 783 -19.26 1.31 -40.71
CA GLY A 783 -19.46 1.53 -39.26
C GLY A 783 -20.92 1.72 -38.82
N THR A 784 -21.92 1.61 -39.71
CA THR A 784 -23.34 1.61 -39.33
C THR A 784 -23.65 0.40 -38.44
N VAL A 785 -24.52 0.53 -37.44
CA VAL A 785 -24.82 -0.56 -36.51
C VAL A 785 -26.23 -1.11 -36.73
N SER A 786 -26.35 -2.42 -36.91
CA SER A 786 -27.63 -3.12 -36.87
C SER A 786 -27.86 -3.72 -35.48
N TYR A 787 -29.10 -3.78 -35.04
CA TYR A 787 -29.45 -4.23 -33.70
C TYR A 787 -30.44 -5.40 -33.72
N ILE A 788 -30.26 -6.32 -32.78
CA ILE A 788 -31.26 -7.33 -32.42
C ILE A 788 -31.66 -7.16 -30.96
N THR A 789 -32.92 -7.44 -30.64
CA THR A 789 -33.41 -7.39 -29.26
C THR A 789 -32.83 -8.54 -28.44
N LEU A 790 -32.31 -8.23 -27.25
CA LEU A 790 -32.11 -9.20 -26.18
C LEU A 790 -33.27 -9.03 -25.20
N ASP A 791 -34.19 -10.00 -25.22
CA ASP A 791 -35.33 -9.99 -24.33
C ASP A 791 -34.91 -10.20 -22.88
N GLN A 792 -35.58 -9.49 -21.97
CA GLN A 792 -35.34 -9.60 -20.53
C GLN A 792 -35.42 -11.06 -20.04
N SER A 793 -36.31 -11.86 -20.62
CA SER A 793 -36.53 -13.27 -20.26
C SER A 793 -35.36 -14.16 -20.64
N ASP A 794 -34.66 -13.84 -21.73
CA ASP A 794 -33.49 -14.59 -22.19
C ASP A 794 -32.28 -14.31 -21.28
N TYR A 795 -32.12 -13.05 -20.88
CA TYR A 795 -31.09 -12.68 -19.91
C TYR A 795 -31.34 -13.28 -18.53
N ASN A 796 -32.60 -13.19 -18.05
CA ASN A 796 -33.01 -13.68 -16.74
C ASN A 796 -33.27 -15.21 -16.71
N ASN A 797 -32.76 -15.97 -17.69
CA ASN A 797 -32.87 -17.42 -17.73
C ASN A 797 -31.67 -18.09 -17.03
N LEU A 798 -31.92 -18.77 -15.91
CA LEU A 798 -30.89 -19.52 -15.16
C LEU A 798 -30.25 -20.67 -15.93
N SER A 799 -30.96 -21.22 -16.92
CA SER A 799 -30.45 -22.25 -17.83
C SER A 799 -29.89 -21.66 -19.14
N GLY A 800 -29.86 -20.33 -19.24
CA GLY A 800 -29.38 -19.60 -20.41
C GLY A 800 -27.88 -19.28 -20.35
N ASN A 801 -27.45 -18.35 -21.21
CA ASN A 801 -26.04 -18.02 -21.41
C ASN A 801 -25.53 -16.83 -20.57
N TYR A 802 -26.43 -16.10 -19.92
CA TYR A 802 -26.10 -14.82 -19.25
C TYR A 802 -25.98 -14.91 -17.74
N ILE A 803 -26.50 -15.97 -17.10
CA ILE A 803 -26.30 -16.22 -15.67
C ILE A 803 -25.47 -17.50 -15.56
N VAL A 804 -24.17 -17.37 -15.31
CA VAL A 804 -23.24 -18.49 -15.40
C VAL A 804 -22.67 -18.82 -14.02
N PRO A 805 -22.77 -20.08 -13.54
CA PRO A 805 -22.18 -20.52 -12.27
C PRO A 805 -20.66 -20.69 -12.31
N TYR A 806 -20.02 -20.51 -11.14
CA TYR A 806 -18.57 -20.59 -10.94
C TYR A 806 -17.89 -21.82 -11.54
N ASN A 807 -18.39 -23.02 -11.26
CA ASN A 807 -17.76 -24.25 -11.76
C ASN A 807 -17.72 -24.30 -13.29
N THR A 808 -18.70 -23.71 -13.97
CA THR A 808 -18.76 -23.65 -15.44
C THR A 808 -17.65 -22.76 -15.98
N TYR A 809 -17.55 -21.51 -15.50
CA TYR A 809 -16.55 -20.58 -16.02
C TYR A 809 -15.13 -20.83 -15.49
N ALA A 810 -14.98 -21.41 -14.29
CA ALA A 810 -13.69 -21.84 -13.77
C ALA A 810 -13.11 -22.99 -14.62
N SER A 811 -13.95 -23.96 -15.01
CA SER A 811 -13.56 -25.03 -15.93
C SER A 811 -13.21 -24.49 -17.31
N ALA A 812 -14.03 -23.59 -17.86
CA ALA A 812 -13.76 -22.93 -19.14
C ALA A 812 -12.48 -22.08 -19.12
N SER A 813 -12.07 -21.61 -17.95
CA SER A 813 -10.83 -20.83 -17.75
C SER A 813 -9.63 -21.70 -17.38
N ASN A 814 -9.78 -23.03 -17.39
CA ASN A 814 -8.73 -23.99 -17.04
C ASN A 814 -8.11 -23.72 -15.65
N VAL A 815 -8.95 -23.39 -14.66
CA VAL A 815 -8.52 -23.25 -13.26
C VAL A 815 -8.18 -24.63 -12.70
N GLN A 816 -6.96 -24.76 -12.18
CA GLN A 816 -6.44 -26.00 -11.60
C GLN A 816 -6.38 -25.89 -10.08
N VAL A 817 -6.45 -27.05 -9.40
CA VAL A 817 -6.31 -27.11 -7.94
C VAL A 817 -4.92 -26.63 -7.50
N THR A 818 -3.89 -26.94 -8.29
CA THR A 818 -2.49 -26.58 -8.08
C THR A 818 -2.16 -25.14 -8.44
N ASP A 819 -3.09 -24.39 -9.06
CA ASP A 819 -2.85 -22.98 -9.37
C ASP A 819 -2.60 -22.19 -8.09
N LYS A 820 -1.60 -21.30 -8.15
CA LYS A 820 -1.39 -20.28 -7.13
C LYS A 820 -2.60 -19.34 -7.09
N PRO A 821 -2.84 -18.66 -5.96
CA PRO A 821 -3.91 -17.67 -5.83
C PRO A 821 -3.89 -16.61 -6.94
N SER A 822 -2.71 -16.12 -7.33
CA SER A 822 -2.55 -15.14 -8.42
C SER A 822 -2.99 -15.68 -9.79
N GLU A 823 -2.72 -16.95 -10.08
CA GLU A 823 -3.10 -17.62 -11.33
C GLU A 823 -4.63 -17.82 -11.38
N LYS A 824 -5.24 -18.27 -10.28
CA LYS A 824 -6.70 -18.40 -10.16
C LYS A 824 -7.40 -17.05 -10.39
N ILE A 825 -6.93 -16.00 -9.73
CA ILE A 825 -7.45 -14.64 -9.88
C ILE A 825 -7.33 -14.19 -11.34
N SER A 826 -6.15 -14.33 -11.94
CA SER A 826 -5.90 -13.92 -13.32
C SER A 826 -6.81 -14.63 -14.34
N LYS A 827 -6.98 -15.96 -14.21
CA LYS A 827 -7.84 -16.77 -15.09
C LYS A 827 -9.30 -16.35 -15.00
N ILE A 828 -9.84 -16.13 -13.79
CA ILE A 828 -11.24 -15.74 -13.60
C ILE A 828 -11.49 -14.28 -13.99
N LEU A 829 -10.57 -13.36 -13.70
CA LEU A 829 -10.64 -11.98 -14.20
C LEU A 829 -10.60 -11.94 -15.73
N SER A 830 -9.78 -12.78 -16.35
CA SER A 830 -9.73 -12.92 -17.81
C SER A 830 -11.07 -13.39 -18.39
N TYR A 831 -11.75 -14.33 -17.72
CA TYR A 831 -13.11 -14.72 -18.12
C TYR A 831 -14.10 -13.57 -18.01
N SER A 832 -14.04 -12.81 -16.91
CA SER A 832 -14.90 -11.65 -16.68
C SER A 832 -14.75 -10.59 -17.79
N VAL A 833 -13.52 -10.32 -18.21
CA VAL A 833 -13.19 -9.40 -19.31
C VAL A 833 -13.68 -9.92 -20.65
N LYS A 834 -13.56 -11.23 -20.89
CA LYS A 834 -14.02 -11.87 -22.12
C LYS A 834 -15.55 -11.93 -22.23
N ASN A 835 -16.27 -11.80 -21.11
CA ASN A 835 -17.72 -11.97 -21.02
C ASN A 835 -18.39 -10.80 -20.25
N PRO A 836 -18.40 -9.57 -20.80
CA PRO A 836 -18.78 -8.37 -20.04
C PRO A 836 -20.23 -8.41 -19.53
N LEU A 837 -21.14 -8.95 -20.36
CA LEU A 837 -22.58 -8.99 -20.08
C LEU A 837 -23.01 -10.19 -19.21
N VAL A 838 -22.12 -11.15 -18.93
CA VAL A 838 -22.47 -12.31 -18.09
C VAL A 838 -22.56 -11.90 -16.62
N TYR A 839 -23.65 -12.28 -15.95
CA TYR A 839 -23.78 -12.26 -14.50
C TYR A 839 -23.16 -13.53 -13.90
N MET A 840 -22.01 -13.36 -13.24
CA MET A 840 -21.20 -14.48 -12.73
C MET A 840 -21.66 -14.83 -11.31
N ILE A 841 -22.29 -15.99 -11.12
CA ILE A 841 -22.84 -16.41 -9.82
C ILE A 841 -22.02 -17.54 -9.19
N PRO A 842 -22.09 -17.73 -7.86
CA PRO A 842 -21.46 -18.88 -7.23
C PRO A 842 -22.18 -20.19 -7.59
N SER A 843 -21.41 -21.27 -7.74
CA SER A 843 -21.98 -22.63 -7.79
C SER A 843 -22.36 -23.15 -6.40
N THR A 844 -21.65 -22.69 -5.37
CA THR A 844 -21.86 -23.05 -3.97
C THR A 844 -21.63 -21.82 -3.10
N PHE A 845 -22.48 -21.62 -2.09
CA PHE A 845 -22.27 -20.55 -1.10
C PHE A 845 -21.19 -20.93 -0.09
N ALA A 846 -20.55 -19.92 0.49
CA ALA A 846 -19.72 -20.10 1.65
C ALA A 846 -20.52 -20.79 2.79
N PRO A 847 -19.92 -21.74 3.54
CA PRO A 847 -20.59 -22.40 4.63
C PRO A 847 -21.09 -21.42 5.70
N TYR A 848 -22.34 -21.57 6.11
CA TYR A 848 -22.94 -20.76 7.17
C TYR A 848 -22.37 -21.14 8.54
N ASN A 849 -21.91 -20.15 9.31
CA ASN A 849 -21.46 -20.35 10.69
C ASN A 849 -22.62 -20.18 11.66
N SER A 850 -23.29 -21.28 12.03
CA SER A 850 -24.46 -21.25 12.92
C SER A 850 -24.13 -20.85 14.36
N THR A 851 -22.90 -21.08 14.82
CA THR A 851 -22.44 -20.71 16.17
C THR A 851 -22.17 -19.22 16.30
N THR A 852 -21.59 -18.60 15.27
CA THR A 852 -21.32 -17.16 15.25
C THR A 852 -21.60 -16.64 13.84
N PRO A 853 -22.85 -16.24 13.55
CA PRO A 853 -23.27 -15.88 12.20
C PRO A 853 -22.44 -14.77 11.55
N ASN A 854 -21.91 -13.84 12.35
CA ASN A 854 -21.01 -12.76 11.89
C ASN A 854 -19.66 -13.26 11.36
N TYR A 855 -19.28 -14.52 11.62
CA TYR A 855 -18.09 -15.17 11.06
C TYR A 855 -18.39 -15.96 9.79
N THR A 856 -19.60 -15.83 9.23
CA THR A 856 -19.92 -16.39 7.92
C THR A 856 -19.22 -15.56 6.83
N ASN A 857 -18.47 -16.24 5.98
CA ASN A 857 -17.73 -15.59 4.89
C ASN A 857 -18.65 -15.11 3.76
N GLY A 858 -18.19 -14.09 3.04
CA GLY A 858 -18.79 -13.70 1.77
C GLY A 858 -18.48 -14.72 0.68
N THR A 859 -19.43 -14.92 -0.23
CA THR A 859 -19.26 -15.77 -1.41
C THR A 859 -18.91 -14.90 -2.61
N ASP A 860 -17.71 -15.04 -3.15
CA ASP A 860 -17.26 -14.24 -4.29
C ASP A 860 -17.64 -14.88 -5.63
N TRP A 861 -17.71 -14.08 -6.69
CA TRP A 861 -17.71 -14.57 -8.07
C TRP A 861 -16.28 -14.85 -8.57
N LEU A 862 -15.27 -14.26 -7.92
CA LEU A 862 -13.86 -14.41 -8.32
C LEU A 862 -13.27 -15.76 -7.91
N ALA A 863 -13.63 -16.26 -6.73
CA ALA A 863 -13.08 -17.48 -6.16
C ALA A 863 -14.01 -18.06 -5.08
N GLN A 864 -13.80 -19.34 -4.77
CA GLN A 864 -14.46 -20.00 -3.63
C GLN A 864 -13.84 -19.61 -2.28
N GLU A 865 -12.65 -19.03 -2.28
CA GLU A 865 -11.99 -18.49 -1.09
C GLU A 865 -12.38 -17.02 -0.90
N PRO A 866 -12.68 -16.57 0.33
CA PRO A 866 -13.02 -15.18 0.60
C PRO A 866 -11.80 -14.25 0.52
N ASN A 867 -12.09 -12.96 0.38
CA ASN A 867 -11.12 -11.87 0.57
C ASN A 867 -9.89 -11.90 -0.38
N LEU A 868 -10.06 -12.45 -1.59
CA LEU A 868 -9.04 -12.39 -2.64
C LEU A 868 -9.21 -11.12 -3.49
N ALA A 869 -8.07 -10.53 -3.89
CA ALA A 869 -8.00 -9.27 -4.64
C ALA A 869 -8.95 -8.17 -4.09
N PRO A 870 -8.80 -7.78 -2.80
CA PRO A 870 -9.64 -6.76 -2.17
C PRO A 870 -9.43 -5.35 -2.75
N ASP A 871 -8.38 -5.16 -3.54
CA ASP A 871 -8.02 -3.93 -4.24
C ASP A 871 -8.61 -3.84 -5.66
N ARG A 872 -9.55 -4.72 -6.04
CA ARG A 872 -10.19 -4.72 -7.37
C ARG A 872 -10.75 -3.35 -7.78
N TRP A 873 -11.20 -2.50 -6.85
CA TRP A 873 -11.61 -1.10 -7.12
C TRP A 873 -10.68 -0.04 -6.51
N GLY A 874 -9.48 -0.43 -6.08
CA GLY A 874 -8.46 0.49 -5.59
C GLY A 874 -8.50 0.76 -4.08
N ARG A 875 -9.02 -0.19 -3.26
CA ARG A 875 -9.02 -0.10 -1.79
C ARG A 875 -7.67 0.38 -1.26
N GLY A 876 -7.65 1.52 -0.56
CA GLY A 876 -6.44 2.12 0.01
C GLY A 876 -5.50 2.79 -1.00
N GLY A 877 -5.47 2.30 -2.24
CA GLY A 877 -4.64 2.77 -3.33
C GLY A 877 -5.30 3.79 -4.26
N LYS A 878 -4.70 3.94 -5.45
CA LYS A 878 -5.27 4.69 -6.58
C LYS A 878 -6.48 3.97 -7.17
N LYS A 879 -7.30 4.68 -7.93
CA LYS A 879 -8.33 4.08 -8.77
C LYS A 879 -7.74 2.92 -9.58
N SER A 880 -8.31 1.72 -9.46
CA SER A 880 -7.80 0.54 -10.15
C SER A 880 -8.23 0.50 -11.63
N PRO A 881 -7.57 -0.32 -12.47
CA PRO A 881 -8.02 -0.55 -13.85
C PRO A 881 -9.41 -1.18 -13.98
N PHE A 882 -9.99 -1.76 -12.92
CA PHE A 882 -11.32 -2.37 -12.92
C PHE A 882 -12.40 -1.50 -12.25
N ASP A 883 -12.05 -0.31 -11.74
CA ASP A 883 -13.03 0.65 -11.22
C ASP A 883 -13.94 1.16 -12.36
N PRO A 884 -15.28 1.03 -12.25
CA PRO A 884 -16.20 1.38 -13.33
C PRO A 884 -16.40 2.89 -13.51
N CYS A 885 -15.99 3.74 -12.55
CA CYS A 885 -16.29 5.17 -12.63
C CYS A 885 -15.56 5.86 -13.80
N PRO A 886 -16.10 6.96 -14.36
CA PRO A 886 -15.44 7.72 -15.41
C PRO A 886 -14.20 8.47 -14.88
N GLU A 887 -13.47 9.12 -15.78
CA GLU A 887 -12.28 9.91 -15.45
C GLU A 887 -12.57 10.98 -14.38
N GLY A 888 -11.65 11.14 -13.42
CA GLY A 888 -11.81 12.06 -12.28
C GLY A 888 -12.73 11.56 -11.16
N TRP A 889 -13.28 10.36 -11.28
CA TRP A 889 -14.17 9.74 -10.30
C TRP A 889 -13.75 8.31 -9.95
N ARG A 890 -14.07 7.85 -8.74
CA ARG A 890 -13.81 6.48 -8.28
C ARG A 890 -14.94 5.93 -7.41
N VAL A 891 -15.01 4.62 -7.26
CA VAL A 891 -15.87 3.99 -6.25
C VAL A 891 -15.37 4.41 -4.85
N PRO A 892 -16.26 4.79 -3.92
CA PRO A 892 -15.83 5.39 -2.65
C PRO A 892 -15.09 4.39 -1.76
N ASP A 893 -13.97 4.84 -1.20
CA ASP A 893 -13.16 4.09 -0.23
C ASP A 893 -13.53 4.44 1.22
N LEU A 894 -13.09 3.62 2.18
CA LEU A 894 -13.43 3.70 3.62
C LEU A 894 -12.18 3.92 4.49
N THR A 895 -12.30 4.55 5.65
CA THR A 895 -11.16 4.71 6.59
C THR A 895 -10.92 3.47 7.46
N SER A 896 -11.93 2.60 7.62
CA SER A 896 -11.80 1.29 8.27
C SER A 896 -12.79 0.30 7.66
N VAL A 897 -12.45 -0.99 7.69
CA VAL A 897 -13.32 -2.09 7.25
C VAL A 897 -13.71 -3.06 8.38
N ALA A 898 -13.37 -2.71 9.62
CA ALA A 898 -13.72 -3.49 10.81
C ALA A 898 -14.76 -2.76 11.66
N LEU A 899 -15.71 -3.54 12.20
CA LEU A 899 -16.63 -3.08 13.22
C LEU A 899 -16.07 -3.40 14.61
N VAL A 900 -15.82 -2.36 15.38
CA VAL A 900 -15.29 -2.41 16.74
C VAL A 900 -16.30 -1.71 17.64
N SER A 901 -16.93 -2.47 18.54
CA SER A 901 -17.94 -1.97 19.46
C SER A 901 -17.47 -0.70 20.17
N GLY A 902 -18.26 0.38 20.06
CA GLY A 902 -17.94 1.68 20.64
C GLY A 902 -17.06 2.61 19.78
N ALA A 903 -16.50 2.11 18.67
CA ALA A 903 -15.64 2.85 17.74
C ALA A 903 -16.16 2.87 16.28
N ASP A 904 -17.41 2.48 16.06
CA ASP A 904 -18.06 2.40 14.73
C ASP A 904 -18.63 3.75 14.25
N PHE A 905 -17.80 4.79 14.19
CA PHE A 905 -18.20 6.14 13.80
C PHE A 905 -17.27 6.71 12.72
N GLY A 906 -17.83 7.43 11.73
CA GLY A 906 -17.06 8.14 10.70
C GLY A 906 -16.14 7.31 9.82
N GLN A 907 -16.46 6.03 9.65
CA GLN A 907 -15.67 5.12 8.81
C GLN A 907 -16.00 5.23 7.31
N THR A 908 -17.13 5.86 6.99
CA THR A 908 -17.75 5.87 5.66
C THR A 908 -18.13 7.29 5.23
N PRO A 909 -17.98 7.66 3.95
CA PRO A 909 -18.42 8.96 3.43
C PRO A 909 -19.89 9.30 3.69
N TRP A 910 -20.75 8.30 3.91
CA TRP A 910 -22.17 8.47 4.22
C TRP A 910 -22.45 8.54 5.73
N TYR A 911 -21.43 8.66 6.58
CA TYR A 911 -21.63 8.74 8.01
C TYR A 911 -22.39 10.01 8.41
N LYS A 912 -23.43 9.86 9.22
CA LYS A 912 -24.09 10.96 9.93
C LYS A 912 -23.55 11.06 11.35
N LYS A 913 -23.11 12.26 11.74
CA LYS A 913 -22.61 12.55 13.09
C LYS A 913 -23.48 11.88 14.17
N ASP A 914 -22.80 11.23 15.13
CA ASP A 914 -23.36 10.53 16.29
C ASP A 914 -24.14 9.23 16.01
N LYS A 915 -24.25 8.76 14.75
CA LYS A 915 -24.94 7.50 14.40
C LYS A 915 -23.96 6.34 14.16
N ASN A 916 -24.15 5.20 14.81
CA ASN A 916 -23.30 4.03 14.55
C ASN A 916 -23.44 3.59 13.08
N VAL A 917 -22.34 3.45 12.35
CA VAL A 917 -22.37 3.24 10.89
C VAL A 917 -23.03 1.92 10.47
N ALA A 918 -22.96 0.90 11.31
CA ALA A 918 -23.49 -0.44 11.06
C ALA A 918 -24.89 -0.68 11.67
N THR A 919 -25.56 0.39 12.09
CA THR A 919 -26.94 0.33 12.59
C THR A 919 -27.90 0.93 11.56
N SER A 920 -29.06 0.30 11.39
CA SER A 920 -30.12 0.85 10.53
C SER A 920 -30.92 1.92 11.28
N TYR A 921 -31.03 3.11 10.68
CA TYR A 921 -31.79 4.23 11.23
C TYR A 921 -32.83 4.76 10.25
N SER A 922 -33.85 5.46 10.75
CA SER A 922 -34.94 5.99 9.93
C SER A 922 -34.43 7.08 9.00
N ILE A 923 -34.79 6.98 7.72
CA ILE A 923 -34.35 7.95 6.71
C ILE A 923 -34.90 9.35 7.05
N ALA A 924 -36.15 9.44 7.49
CA ALA A 924 -36.81 10.72 7.75
C ALA A 924 -36.30 11.41 9.00
N THR A 925 -36.19 10.67 10.11
CA THR A 925 -35.89 11.26 11.43
C THR A 925 -34.40 11.36 11.72
N ASP A 926 -33.59 10.40 11.25
CA ASP A 926 -32.17 10.34 11.58
C ASP A 926 -31.28 10.92 10.47
N TYR A 927 -31.63 10.65 9.21
CA TYR A 927 -30.87 11.10 8.04
C TYR A 927 -31.50 12.31 7.33
N LEU A 928 -32.65 12.81 7.81
CA LEU A 928 -33.31 14.00 7.27
C LEU A 928 -33.65 13.88 5.76
N GLY A 929 -33.85 12.66 5.28
CA GLY A 929 -34.23 12.34 3.91
C GLY A 929 -35.74 12.24 3.72
N ILE A 930 -36.19 12.35 2.47
CA ILE A 930 -37.60 12.26 2.09
C ILE A 930 -37.79 11.03 1.20
N ARG A 931 -38.71 10.13 1.59
CA ARG A 931 -39.10 8.97 0.79
C ARG A 931 -40.09 9.38 -0.31
N VAL A 932 -39.84 8.93 -1.54
CA VAL A 932 -40.75 9.10 -2.68
C VAL A 932 -41.45 7.77 -2.98
N ARG A 933 -42.76 7.82 -3.22
CA ARG A 933 -43.61 6.66 -3.52
C ARG A 933 -44.38 6.82 -4.83
N ASN A 934 -44.65 5.72 -5.52
CA ASN A 934 -45.55 5.70 -6.68
C ASN A 934 -47.01 5.43 -6.26
N SER A 935 -47.92 5.38 -7.25
CA SER A 935 -49.35 5.13 -7.04
C SER A 935 -49.67 3.76 -6.42
N ALA A 936 -48.78 2.77 -6.57
CA ALA A 936 -48.88 1.47 -5.90
C ALA A 936 -48.35 1.49 -4.45
N ASN A 937 -48.07 2.67 -3.90
CA ASN A 937 -47.48 2.88 -2.57
C ASN A 937 -46.09 2.23 -2.41
N ALA A 938 -45.44 1.87 -3.51
CA ALA A 938 -44.08 1.37 -3.53
C ALA A 938 -43.09 2.53 -3.46
N THR A 939 -42.04 2.37 -2.66
CA THR A 939 -40.89 3.29 -2.67
C THR A 939 -40.22 3.24 -4.04
N VAL A 940 -39.88 4.41 -4.58
CA VAL A 940 -39.17 4.54 -5.87
C VAL A 940 -37.85 5.31 -5.75
N GLY A 941 -37.57 5.87 -4.57
CA GLY A 941 -36.31 6.53 -4.25
C GLY A 941 -36.41 7.49 -3.08
N TYR A 942 -35.33 8.25 -2.90
CA TYR A 942 -35.09 9.12 -1.74
C TYR A 942 -34.46 10.45 -2.14
N ILE A 943 -34.85 11.51 -1.44
CA ILE A 943 -34.33 12.87 -1.61
C ILE A 943 -33.54 13.25 -0.35
N PHE A 944 -32.30 13.72 -0.50
CA PHE A 944 -31.43 14.17 0.60
C PHE A 944 -30.91 15.58 0.36
N ASN A 945 -31.83 16.55 0.36
CA ASN A 945 -31.51 17.97 0.14
C ASN A 945 -31.30 18.77 1.43
N ASN A 946 -31.42 18.13 2.60
CA ASN A 946 -31.21 18.83 3.85
C ASN A 946 -29.73 19.26 3.96
N PRO A 947 -29.42 20.55 4.19
CA PRO A 947 -28.03 21.03 4.28
C PRO A 947 -27.19 20.31 5.33
N ALA A 948 -27.81 19.78 6.39
CA ALA A 948 -27.11 19.02 7.43
C ALA A 948 -26.76 17.58 7.02
N TYR A 949 -27.27 17.08 5.90
CA TYR A 949 -26.98 15.74 5.36
C TYR A 949 -27.20 15.68 3.84
N LEU A 950 -26.39 16.46 3.11
CA LEU A 950 -26.52 16.67 1.67
C LEU A 950 -25.71 15.63 0.87
N ILE A 951 -26.21 14.39 0.80
CA ILE A 951 -25.53 13.27 0.11
C ILE A 951 -26.07 12.99 -1.31
N GLY A 952 -26.99 13.83 -1.80
CA GLY A 952 -27.65 13.70 -3.10
C GLY A 952 -28.84 12.73 -3.10
N ASN A 953 -29.61 12.73 -4.19
CA ASN A 953 -30.82 11.91 -4.30
C ASN A 953 -30.51 10.51 -4.86
N TYR A 954 -31.27 9.50 -4.44
CA TYR A 954 -31.05 8.08 -4.79
C TYR A 954 -32.31 7.42 -5.35
N PRO A 955 -32.24 6.77 -6.53
CA PRO A 955 -33.33 5.93 -7.03
C PRO A 955 -33.41 4.61 -6.24
N ASP A 956 -34.57 3.96 -6.25
CA ASP A 956 -34.69 2.54 -5.93
C ASP A 956 -34.42 1.69 -7.19
N SER A 957 -33.14 1.40 -7.44
CA SER A 957 -32.72 0.56 -8.56
C SER A 957 -32.87 -0.94 -8.31
N GLY A 958 -33.38 -1.33 -7.13
CA GLY A 958 -33.31 -2.70 -6.62
C GLY A 958 -31.88 -3.28 -6.52
N SER A 959 -31.82 -4.56 -6.18
CA SER A 959 -30.61 -5.38 -6.16
C SER A 959 -30.83 -6.75 -6.77
N ARG A 960 -29.81 -7.30 -7.43
CA ARG A 960 -29.82 -8.63 -8.05
C ARG A 960 -29.02 -9.61 -7.20
N GLY A 961 -29.57 -10.81 -7.01
CA GLY A 961 -28.93 -11.89 -6.25
C GLY A 961 -28.86 -11.65 -4.75
N PHE A 962 -29.65 -10.71 -4.21
CA PHE A 962 -29.61 -10.37 -2.79
C PHE A 962 -29.93 -11.58 -1.91
N ARG A 963 -29.14 -11.71 -0.83
CA ARG A 963 -29.45 -12.51 0.36
C ARG A 963 -28.79 -11.88 1.59
N SER A 964 -29.31 -12.18 2.78
CA SER A 964 -28.59 -11.94 4.03
C SER A 964 -27.62 -13.10 4.32
N VAL A 965 -26.32 -12.80 4.30
CA VAL A 965 -25.24 -13.78 4.56
C VAL A 965 -25.30 -14.30 5.99
N THR A 966 -25.43 -13.41 6.97
CA THR A 966 -25.45 -13.75 8.40
C THR A 966 -26.81 -14.26 8.89
N ALA A 967 -27.88 -14.15 8.09
CA ALA A 967 -29.18 -14.77 8.40
C ALA A 967 -29.42 -16.09 7.64
N ASN A 968 -28.40 -16.62 6.95
CA ASN A 968 -28.47 -17.85 6.16
C ASN A 968 -29.64 -17.86 5.14
N GLN A 969 -29.91 -16.72 4.50
CA GLN A 969 -30.95 -16.63 3.48
C GLN A 969 -30.46 -17.24 2.15
N THR A 970 -31.38 -17.79 1.36
CA THR A 970 -31.09 -18.22 -0.02
C THR A 970 -31.22 -17.04 -0.99
N ALA A 971 -30.38 -17.01 -2.03
CA ALA A 971 -30.54 -16.11 -3.17
C ALA A 971 -31.36 -16.73 -4.32
N GLN A 972 -31.85 -17.96 -4.15
CA GLN A 972 -32.63 -18.65 -5.17
C GLN A 972 -33.92 -17.87 -5.46
N GLY A 973 -34.12 -17.48 -6.73
CA GLY A 973 -35.23 -16.63 -7.18
C GLY A 973 -34.91 -15.13 -7.28
N THR A 974 -33.80 -14.66 -6.69
CA THR A 974 -33.35 -13.26 -6.81
C THR A 974 -32.27 -13.07 -7.88
N PHE A 975 -31.81 -14.14 -8.53
CA PHE A 975 -30.87 -14.07 -9.66
C PHE A 975 -31.53 -13.56 -10.94
N ASN A 976 -32.79 -13.94 -11.18
CA ASN A 976 -33.57 -13.66 -12.37
C ASN A 976 -34.63 -12.56 -12.18
N THR A 977 -34.78 -12.02 -10.98
CA THR A 977 -35.67 -10.88 -10.67
C THR A 977 -34.98 -9.93 -9.70
N LEU A 978 -35.33 -8.63 -9.76
CA LEU A 978 -34.75 -7.65 -8.84
C LEU A 978 -35.49 -7.59 -7.50
N ASN A 979 -34.73 -7.46 -6.43
CA ASN A 979 -35.22 -7.14 -5.10
C ASN A 979 -35.27 -5.61 -4.92
N PHE A 980 -36.47 -5.03 -4.97
CA PHE A 980 -36.71 -3.60 -4.72
C PHE A 980 -36.87 -3.25 -3.23
N GLN A 981 -36.80 -4.21 -2.31
CA GLN A 981 -36.78 -3.87 -0.89
C GLN A 981 -35.40 -3.36 -0.46
N TYR A 982 -34.34 -3.87 -1.08
CA TYR A 982 -32.97 -3.62 -0.65
C TYR A 982 -32.09 -3.04 -1.78
N PRO A 983 -32.39 -1.82 -2.28
CA PRO A 983 -31.46 -1.12 -3.16
C PRO A 983 -30.21 -0.71 -2.38
N ALA A 984 -29.07 -0.71 -3.05
CA ALA A 984 -27.79 -0.46 -2.43
C ALA A 984 -26.83 0.31 -3.35
N VAL A 985 -25.75 0.79 -2.75
CA VAL A 985 -24.64 1.42 -3.46
C VAL A 985 -23.33 0.88 -2.92
N TRP A 986 -22.48 0.37 -3.81
CA TRP A 986 -21.20 -0.21 -3.44
C TRP A 986 -20.18 0.79 -2.89
N THR A 987 -19.34 0.27 -2.00
CA THR A 987 -18.04 0.85 -1.65
C THR A 987 -16.92 0.00 -2.25
N ALA A 988 -15.69 0.52 -2.24
CA ALA A 988 -14.50 -0.17 -2.75
C ALA A 988 -13.93 -1.22 -1.78
N ALA A 989 -14.65 -1.59 -0.70
CA ALA A 989 -14.10 -2.36 0.41
C ALA A 989 -14.79 -3.71 0.67
N LEU A 990 -14.00 -4.65 1.20
CA LEU A 990 -14.45 -5.91 1.81
C LEU A 990 -14.23 -5.85 3.33
N ASN A 991 -15.06 -6.56 4.09
CA ASN A 991 -14.93 -6.68 5.54
C ASN A 991 -13.60 -7.35 5.95
N SER A 992 -13.05 -6.87 7.08
CA SER A 992 -11.89 -7.38 7.82
C SER A 992 -11.89 -8.87 8.17
N ASN A 993 -10.88 -9.31 8.94
CA ASN A 993 -10.70 -10.65 9.48
C ASN A 993 -10.73 -11.78 8.44
N TYR A 994 -10.42 -11.46 7.17
CA TYR A 994 -10.45 -12.40 6.05
C TYR A 994 -11.85 -12.99 5.76
N ILE A 995 -12.91 -12.25 6.14
CA ILE A 995 -14.32 -12.66 5.96
C ILE A 995 -14.78 -12.44 4.51
N GLY A 996 -14.30 -11.38 3.85
CA GLY A 996 -14.52 -11.15 2.42
C GLY A 996 -15.96 -10.80 2.02
N ARG A 997 -16.80 -10.34 2.96
CA ARG A 997 -18.14 -9.79 2.64
C ARG A 997 -17.99 -8.37 2.08
N SER A 998 -18.70 -8.03 1.00
CA SER A 998 -18.62 -6.68 0.42
C SER A 998 -19.40 -5.66 1.26
N ILE A 999 -18.90 -4.42 1.31
CA ILE A 999 -19.51 -3.32 2.07
C ILE A 999 -20.27 -2.40 1.12
N ASN A 1000 -21.53 -2.12 1.45
CA ASN A 1000 -22.37 -1.14 0.75
C ASN A 1000 -23.08 -0.20 1.72
N VAL A 1001 -23.67 0.85 1.16
CA VAL A 1001 -24.80 1.54 1.75
C VAL A 1001 -26.06 0.80 1.32
N LEU A 1002 -26.90 0.42 2.27
CA LEU A 1002 -28.15 -0.31 2.02
C LEU A 1002 -29.35 0.52 2.49
N PHE A 1003 -30.40 0.57 1.67
CA PHE A 1003 -31.70 1.08 2.07
C PHE A 1003 -32.65 -0.10 2.28
N ASP A 1004 -33.54 -0.01 3.26
CA ASP A 1004 -34.69 -0.90 3.42
C ASP A 1004 -35.95 -0.11 3.05
N ALA A 1005 -36.39 -0.32 1.82
CA ALA A 1005 -37.44 0.41 1.14
C ALA A 1005 -38.86 -0.09 1.46
N ALA A 1006 -38.99 -1.02 2.42
CA ALA A 1006 -40.30 -1.46 2.89
C ALA A 1006 -41.10 -0.26 3.44
N SER A 1007 -42.41 -0.29 3.16
CA SER A 1007 -43.32 0.82 3.48
C SER A 1007 -43.39 1.12 4.99
N THR A 1008 -43.16 0.10 5.82
CA THR A 1008 -43.25 0.16 7.29
C THR A 1008 -41.94 0.53 7.99
N THR A 1009 -40.76 0.20 7.45
CA THR A 1009 -39.47 0.40 8.12
C THR A 1009 -38.74 1.64 7.64
N ASN A 1010 -38.57 1.82 6.33
CA ASN A 1010 -37.97 3.00 5.69
C ASN A 1010 -36.67 3.50 6.34
N ARG A 1011 -35.62 2.69 6.25
CA ARG A 1011 -34.35 2.90 6.98
C ARG A 1011 -33.14 2.77 6.08
N MET A 1012 -32.02 3.32 6.52
CA MET A 1012 -30.73 3.28 5.85
C MET A 1012 -29.65 2.82 6.82
N ILE A 1013 -28.69 2.06 6.33
CA ILE A 1013 -27.45 1.70 7.02
C ILE A 1013 -26.26 2.16 6.15
N ALA A 1014 -25.35 2.92 6.74
CA ALA A 1014 -24.26 3.59 6.03
C ALA A 1014 -23.03 2.69 5.83
N PHE A 1015 -22.92 1.61 6.60
CA PHE A 1015 -21.93 0.55 6.49
C PHE A 1015 -22.64 -0.79 6.68
N HIS A 1016 -23.05 -1.41 5.59
CA HIS A 1016 -23.67 -2.73 5.59
C HIS A 1016 -22.68 -3.74 5.02
N ASP A 1017 -22.25 -4.67 5.86
CA ASP A 1017 -21.22 -5.67 5.56
C ASP A 1017 -21.79 -7.07 5.35
N ASN A 1018 -23.11 -7.20 5.26
CA ASN A 1018 -23.82 -8.47 5.19
C ASN A 1018 -24.21 -8.79 3.74
N ASN A 1019 -23.22 -8.70 2.85
CA ASN A 1019 -23.39 -8.89 1.41
C ASN A 1019 -22.37 -9.88 0.86
N ASP A 1020 -22.71 -10.49 -0.27
CA ASP A 1020 -21.75 -11.21 -1.09
C ASP A 1020 -21.20 -10.32 -2.22
N PRO A 1021 -19.91 -10.47 -2.59
CA PRO A 1021 -19.34 -9.78 -3.75
C PRO A 1021 -20.04 -10.07 -5.09
N TYR A 1022 -20.74 -11.21 -5.25
CA TYR A 1022 -21.44 -11.51 -6.50
C TYR A 1022 -22.71 -10.67 -6.73
N PHE A 1023 -23.26 -9.99 -5.72
CA PHE A 1023 -24.50 -9.22 -5.86
C PHE A 1023 -24.39 -8.14 -6.95
N GLY A 1024 -25.48 -7.90 -7.67
CA GLY A 1024 -25.60 -6.75 -8.59
C GLY A 1024 -26.30 -5.58 -7.89
N THR A 1025 -25.64 -4.43 -7.79
CA THR A 1025 -26.29 -3.19 -7.32
C THR A 1025 -25.60 -1.94 -7.88
N GLY A 1026 -26.09 -0.75 -7.53
CA GLY A 1026 -25.60 0.51 -8.08
C GLY A 1026 -24.20 0.92 -7.60
N CYS A 1027 -23.55 1.79 -8.37
CA CYS A 1027 -22.34 2.51 -7.96
C CYS A 1027 -22.60 4.02 -7.97
N ARG A 1028 -22.23 4.71 -6.89
CA ARG A 1028 -22.24 6.17 -6.78
C ARG A 1028 -20.80 6.63 -6.60
N CYS A 1029 -20.23 7.18 -7.66
CA CYS A 1029 -18.81 7.56 -7.64
C CYS A 1029 -18.60 8.84 -6.82
N VAL A 1030 -17.39 8.98 -6.29
CA VAL A 1030 -16.91 10.19 -5.62
C VAL A 1030 -15.74 10.79 -6.39
N LYS A 1031 -15.61 12.11 -6.30
CA LYS A 1031 -14.58 12.84 -7.03
C LYS A 1031 -13.21 12.52 -6.45
N ILE A 1032 -12.26 12.20 -7.32
CA ILE A 1032 -10.87 12.00 -6.91
C ILE A 1032 -10.29 13.37 -6.53
N LYS A 1033 -9.70 13.42 -5.34
CA LYS A 1033 -8.89 14.54 -4.88
C LYS A 1033 -7.42 14.17 -5.06
N TYR A 1034 -6.59 15.17 -5.28
CA TYR A 1034 -5.15 14.98 -5.44
C TYR A 1034 -4.41 15.85 -4.42
N ASP A 1035 -3.32 15.32 -3.87
CA ASP A 1035 -2.41 16.07 -3.00
C ASP A 1035 -1.57 17.07 -3.82
N ALA A 1036 -0.73 17.85 -3.14
CA ALA A 1036 0.16 18.82 -3.78
C ALA A 1036 1.17 18.18 -4.76
N ASN A 1037 1.42 16.87 -4.63
CA ASN A 1037 2.34 16.10 -5.47
C ASN A 1037 1.63 15.36 -6.61
N GLY A 1038 0.30 15.50 -6.74
CA GLY A 1038 -0.49 14.82 -7.76
C GLY A 1038 -0.83 13.36 -7.45
N ASN A 1039 -0.64 12.90 -6.21
CA ASN A 1039 -1.12 11.58 -5.77
C ASN A 1039 -2.59 11.65 -5.41
N GLU A 1040 -3.37 10.60 -5.71
CA GLU A 1040 -4.77 10.54 -5.27
C GLU A 1040 -4.83 10.52 -3.74
N GLU A 1041 -5.66 11.38 -3.16
CA GLU A 1041 -5.95 11.39 -1.73
C GLU A 1041 -6.92 10.24 -1.40
N GLY A 1042 -6.69 9.62 -0.25
CA GLY A 1042 -7.59 8.64 0.36
C GLY A 1042 -8.83 9.29 1.00
N PRO A 1043 -9.63 8.50 1.74
CA PRO A 1043 -10.87 8.99 2.33
C PRO A 1043 -10.64 10.02 3.45
N ALA A 1044 -9.56 9.88 4.22
CA ALA A 1044 -9.12 10.90 5.18
C ALA A 1044 -8.30 11.97 4.44
N SER A 1045 -8.59 13.26 4.65
CA SER A 1045 -7.85 14.35 3.99
C SER A 1045 -6.79 14.99 4.89
N GLY A 1046 -5.63 15.32 4.31
CA GLY A 1046 -4.59 16.14 4.93
C GLY A 1046 -4.91 17.63 5.07
N ALA A 1047 -5.89 18.11 4.31
CA ALA A 1047 -6.34 19.50 4.38
C ALA A 1047 -7.23 19.72 5.62
N LEU A 1048 -7.07 20.88 6.27
CA LEU A 1048 -7.97 21.28 7.35
C LEU A 1048 -9.37 21.45 6.78
N VAL A 1049 -10.33 20.71 7.34
CA VAL A 1049 -11.74 20.82 7.00
C VAL A 1049 -12.26 22.10 7.63
N VAL A 1050 -12.41 23.14 6.81
CA VAL A 1050 -13.07 24.39 7.21
C VAL A 1050 -14.57 24.18 7.17
N ALA A 1051 -15.29 24.59 8.22
CA ALA A 1051 -16.75 24.63 8.21
C ALA A 1051 -17.20 25.49 7.02
N SER A 1052 -17.85 24.88 6.03
CA SER A 1052 -18.27 25.60 4.83
C SER A 1052 -19.26 26.70 5.20
N SER A 1053 -18.93 27.95 4.87
CA SER A 1053 -19.94 28.91 4.47
C SER A 1053 -20.79 28.28 3.37
N SER A 1054 -22.10 28.43 3.50
CA SER A 1054 -23.11 27.95 2.56
C SER A 1054 -22.83 28.38 1.10
N ARG A 1055 -23.24 27.50 0.17
CA ARG A 1055 -23.49 27.71 -1.28
C ARG A 1055 -22.28 27.84 -2.21
N LEU A 1056 -22.19 26.90 -3.16
CA LEU A 1056 -21.81 27.17 -4.55
C LEU A 1056 -22.86 26.54 -5.49
N ILE A 1057 -23.87 27.35 -5.81
CA ILE A 1057 -24.70 27.17 -7.01
C ILE A 1057 -23.93 27.87 -8.13
N LYS A 1058 -23.72 27.17 -9.26
CA LYS A 1058 -23.15 27.67 -10.54
C LYS A 1058 -22.08 28.76 -10.38
N GLU A 1059 -20.81 28.36 -10.28
CA GLU A 1059 -19.70 29.30 -10.37
C GLU A 1059 -19.57 29.80 -11.82
N THR A 1060 -20.22 30.93 -12.11
CA THR A 1060 -19.82 31.81 -13.20
C THR A 1060 -18.70 32.65 -12.60
N ALA A 1061 -17.45 32.27 -12.85
CA ALA A 1061 -16.28 32.93 -12.30
C ALA A 1061 -16.26 34.43 -12.63
N LYS A 1062 -16.55 35.27 -11.63
CA LYS A 1062 -16.10 36.67 -11.59
C LYS A 1062 -14.82 36.71 -10.76
N SER A 1063 -13.70 36.89 -11.44
CA SER A 1063 -12.39 37.12 -10.85
C SER A 1063 -12.39 38.40 -10.00
N THR A 1064 -12.11 38.28 -8.72
CA THR A 1064 -11.64 39.37 -7.88
C THR A 1064 -10.15 39.59 -8.16
N VAL A 1065 -9.82 40.73 -8.76
CA VAL A 1065 -8.44 41.15 -9.04
C VAL A 1065 -7.81 41.63 -7.73
N VAL A 1066 -6.86 40.84 -7.19
CA VAL A 1066 -5.87 41.33 -6.23
C VAL A 1066 -4.58 41.61 -7.00
N ASN A 1067 -4.03 42.80 -6.76
CA ASN A 1067 -3.12 43.52 -7.64
C ASN A 1067 -1.64 43.08 -7.50
N ASN A 1068 -1.34 41.78 -7.61
CA ASN A 1068 0.03 41.28 -7.82
C ASN A 1068 0.16 40.83 -9.29
N ARG A 1069 0.78 41.66 -10.14
CA ARG A 1069 0.88 41.39 -11.59
C ARG A 1069 1.87 40.25 -11.89
N ILE A 1070 1.41 39.01 -11.74
CA ILE A 1070 2.05 37.83 -12.33
C ILE A 1070 1.76 37.84 -13.83
N SER A 1071 2.80 37.73 -14.65
CA SER A 1071 2.70 37.72 -16.12
C SER A 1071 3.46 36.53 -16.71
N ILE A 1072 2.96 36.02 -17.83
CA ILE A 1072 3.48 34.82 -18.49
C ILE A 1072 3.76 35.14 -19.97
N TYR A 1073 4.93 34.73 -20.47
CA TYR A 1073 5.38 35.04 -21.83
C TYR A 1073 6.33 33.96 -22.39
N PRO A 1074 6.49 33.86 -23.72
CA PRO A 1074 5.68 34.49 -24.75
C PRO A 1074 4.27 33.88 -24.79
N SER A 1075 3.28 34.62 -25.31
CA SER A 1075 1.97 34.09 -25.67
C SER A 1075 1.58 34.74 -26.99
N PRO A 1076 1.61 34.01 -28.13
CA PRO A 1076 1.78 32.55 -28.23
C PRO A 1076 3.20 32.03 -27.91
N PHE A 1077 3.32 30.77 -27.48
CA PHE A 1077 4.59 30.08 -27.21
C PHE A 1077 4.75 28.81 -28.05
N SER A 1078 6.00 28.42 -28.33
CA SER A 1078 6.33 27.22 -29.10
C SER A 1078 6.70 26.02 -28.22
N SER A 1079 7.49 26.21 -27.17
CA SER A 1079 7.88 25.12 -26.25
C SER A 1079 8.01 25.62 -24.83
N VAL A 1080 8.71 26.73 -24.61
CA VAL A 1080 9.00 27.22 -23.25
C VAL A 1080 8.11 28.42 -22.89
N LEU A 1081 7.60 28.44 -21.66
CA LEU A 1081 6.94 29.58 -21.04
C LEU A 1081 7.74 30.10 -19.86
N TYR A 1082 7.77 31.41 -19.73
CA TYR A 1082 8.43 32.16 -18.67
C TYR A 1082 7.41 32.84 -17.79
N ILE A 1083 7.73 32.96 -16.50
CA ILE A 1083 6.96 33.71 -15.51
C ILE A 1083 7.73 34.94 -15.05
N ARG A 1084 7.06 36.08 -14.97
CA ARG A 1084 7.56 37.30 -14.30
C ARG A 1084 6.57 37.70 -13.22
N ALA A 1085 7.06 37.76 -11.98
CA ALA A 1085 6.31 38.14 -10.80
C ALA A 1085 7.17 39.01 -9.87
N ALA A 1086 6.52 39.75 -8.95
CA ALA A 1086 7.19 40.68 -8.04
C ALA A 1086 7.84 39.99 -6.83
N GLU A 1087 7.39 38.80 -6.46
CA GLU A 1087 7.92 38.02 -5.33
C GLU A 1087 8.90 36.96 -5.85
N ASN A 1088 10.05 36.80 -5.19
CA ASN A 1088 11.02 35.76 -5.52
C ASN A 1088 10.70 34.48 -4.72
N LYS A 1089 9.65 33.76 -5.14
CA LYS A 1089 9.19 32.49 -4.56
C LYS A 1089 8.95 31.44 -5.64
N GLU A 1090 8.81 30.18 -5.25
CA GLU A 1090 8.43 29.12 -6.21
C GLU A 1090 6.98 29.31 -6.70
N TYR A 1091 6.78 29.14 -8.01
CA TYR A 1091 5.48 29.24 -8.66
C TYR A 1091 5.08 27.90 -9.27
N ASN A 1092 4.02 27.30 -8.75
CA ASN A 1092 3.39 26.10 -9.27
C ASN A 1092 2.29 26.48 -10.26
N PHE A 1093 2.04 25.63 -11.25
CA PHE A 1093 1.02 25.85 -12.27
C PHE A 1093 0.17 24.61 -12.56
N GLN A 1094 -1.05 24.87 -13.02
CA GLN A 1094 -2.01 23.91 -13.56
C GLN A 1094 -2.54 24.46 -14.88
N ILE A 1095 -2.55 23.66 -15.93
CA ILE A 1095 -2.99 24.05 -17.28
C ILE A 1095 -4.24 23.28 -17.60
N PHE A 1096 -5.27 24.01 -18.01
CA PHE A 1096 -6.56 23.50 -18.40
C PHE A 1096 -6.79 23.75 -19.88
N ASN A 1097 -7.41 22.80 -20.58
CA ASN A 1097 -7.89 23.05 -21.94
C ASN A 1097 -9.17 23.90 -21.93
N SER A 1098 -9.70 24.23 -23.12
CA SER A 1098 -10.92 25.03 -23.28
C SER A 1098 -12.19 24.39 -22.70
N LEU A 1099 -12.16 23.09 -22.40
CA LEU A 1099 -13.25 22.35 -21.75
C LEU A 1099 -13.11 22.34 -20.21
N GLY A 1100 -12.09 23.01 -19.67
CA GLY A 1100 -11.82 23.05 -18.22
C GLY A 1100 -11.18 21.78 -17.66
N GLN A 1101 -10.69 20.88 -18.52
CA GLN A 1101 -9.98 19.66 -18.11
C GLN A 1101 -8.51 19.99 -17.84
N LEU A 1102 -7.95 19.50 -16.72
CA LEU A 1102 -6.53 19.64 -16.41
C LEU A 1102 -5.71 18.80 -17.40
N VAL A 1103 -4.87 19.45 -18.21
CA VAL A 1103 -4.01 18.79 -19.20
C VAL A 1103 -2.56 18.67 -18.74
N ARG A 1104 -2.10 19.56 -17.85
CA ARG A 1104 -0.73 19.52 -17.32
C ARG A 1104 -0.62 20.28 -16.01
N SER A 1105 0.27 19.86 -15.12
CA SER A 1105 0.68 20.64 -13.96
C SER A 1105 2.20 20.59 -13.81
N GLY A 1106 2.76 21.51 -13.04
CA GLY A 1106 4.19 21.57 -12.80
C GLY A 1106 4.60 22.79 -12.01
N ARG A 1107 5.89 23.12 -12.08
CA ARG A 1107 6.48 24.31 -11.45
C ARG A 1107 7.37 25.05 -12.44
N PHE A 1108 7.52 26.34 -12.24
CA PHE A 1108 8.55 27.12 -12.91
C PHE A 1108 9.89 26.89 -12.22
N ILE A 1109 10.88 26.39 -12.96
CA ILE A 1109 12.26 26.22 -12.49
C ILE A 1109 13.08 27.32 -13.15
N ASN A 1110 13.78 28.14 -12.36
CA ASN A 1110 14.49 29.33 -12.85
C ASN A 1110 13.60 30.24 -13.73
N ASN A 1111 12.36 30.48 -13.27
CA ASN A 1111 11.35 31.30 -13.97
C ASN A 1111 10.92 30.78 -15.36
N GLN A 1112 11.19 29.52 -15.70
CA GLN A 1112 10.77 28.91 -16.96
C GLN A 1112 10.17 27.51 -16.78
N THR A 1113 9.38 27.07 -17.75
CA THR A 1113 8.85 25.70 -17.82
C THR A 1113 8.73 25.24 -19.28
N ASP A 1114 9.09 23.98 -19.54
CA ASP A 1114 9.00 23.39 -20.87
C ASP A 1114 7.63 22.71 -21.07
N LEU A 1115 6.84 23.26 -21.98
CA LEU A 1115 5.53 22.81 -22.43
C LEU A 1115 5.53 22.30 -23.89
N SER A 1116 6.65 21.77 -24.36
CA SER A 1116 6.80 21.12 -25.67
C SER A 1116 5.72 20.06 -25.93
N SER A 1117 5.36 19.27 -24.90
CA SER A 1117 4.37 18.18 -24.99
C SER A 1117 2.89 18.60 -25.11
N LEU A 1118 2.56 19.88 -25.01
CA LEU A 1118 1.18 20.35 -25.25
C LEU A 1118 0.90 20.42 -26.75
N SER A 1119 -0.28 19.96 -27.16
CA SER A 1119 -0.76 20.14 -28.53
C SER A 1119 -1.04 21.61 -28.85
N THR A 1120 -1.02 21.98 -30.14
CA THR A 1120 -1.39 23.33 -30.58
C THR A 1120 -2.82 23.66 -30.13
N GLY A 1121 -3.01 24.80 -29.46
CA GLY A 1121 -4.30 25.11 -28.88
C GLY A 1121 -4.32 26.26 -27.87
N ILE A 1122 -5.52 26.60 -27.42
CA ILE A 1122 -5.75 27.61 -26.38
C ILE A 1122 -5.90 26.91 -25.04
N TYR A 1123 -5.14 27.37 -24.04
CA TYR A 1123 -5.19 26.85 -22.69
C TYR A 1123 -5.36 27.97 -21.66
N ILE A 1124 -5.82 27.58 -20.48
CA ILE A 1124 -5.85 28.43 -19.28
C ILE A 1124 -4.81 27.89 -18.30
N ILE A 1125 -3.83 28.70 -17.94
CA ILE A 1125 -2.87 28.38 -16.89
C ILE A 1125 -3.27 29.07 -15.59
N ARG A 1126 -3.39 28.29 -14.52
CA ARG A 1126 -3.64 28.72 -13.14
C ARG A 1126 -2.33 28.60 -12.36
N ILE A 1127 -1.90 29.68 -11.72
CA ILE A 1127 -0.69 29.76 -10.89
C ILE A 1127 -1.08 29.70 -9.41
N ASN A 1128 -0.35 28.90 -8.61
CA ASN A 1128 -0.47 28.78 -7.14
C ASN A 1128 -1.93 28.77 -6.63
N ASN A 1129 -2.75 27.81 -7.10
CA ASN A 1129 -4.16 27.68 -6.68
C ASN A 1129 -5.02 28.95 -6.82
N SER A 1130 -4.79 29.72 -7.90
CA SER A 1130 -5.56 30.92 -8.33
C SER A 1130 -4.98 32.28 -7.90
N GLU A 1131 -3.69 32.34 -7.51
CA GLU A 1131 -2.98 33.63 -7.42
C GLU A 1131 -2.97 34.38 -8.76
N ALA A 1132 -2.92 33.64 -9.89
CA ALA A 1132 -3.17 34.19 -11.23
C ALA A 1132 -3.80 33.15 -12.15
N ILE A 1133 -4.65 33.61 -13.07
CA ILE A 1133 -5.26 32.80 -14.12
C ILE A 1133 -5.03 33.52 -15.44
N VAL A 1134 -4.29 32.90 -16.35
CA VAL A 1134 -3.83 33.52 -17.60
C VAL A 1134 -4.19 32.62 -18.79
N LYS A 1135 -4.60 33.22 -19.90
CA LYS A 1135 -4.77 32.51 -21.18
C LYS A 1135 -3.42 32.38 -21.88
N ILE A 1136 -3.04 31.17 -22.27
CA ILE A 1136 -1.82 30.89 -23.06
C ILE A 1136 -2.21 30.23 -24.38
N ILE A 1137 -1.44 30.52 -25.44
CA ILE A 1137 -1.67 29.98 -26.79
C ILE A 1137 -0.43 29.19 -27.20
N LYS A 1138 -0.57 27.89 -27.40
CA LYS A 1138 0.48 27.02 -27.96
C LYS A 1138 0.37 27.05 -29.48
N GLN A 1139 1.45 27.41 -30.17
CA GLN A 1139 1.58 27.28 -31.64
C GLN A 1139 2.06 25.89 -32.02
#